data_AF-A0A8H5YQU7-F1
#
_entry.id   AF-A0A8H5YQU7-F1
#
_cell.length_a   1.000
_cell.length_b   1.000
_cell.length_c   1.000
_cell.angle_alpha   90.00
_cell.angle_beta   90.00
_cell.angle_gamma   90.00
#
_symmetry.space_group_name_H-M   'P 1'
#
loop_
_entity.id
_entity.type
_entity.pdbx_description
1 polymer ?
#
loop_
_entity_poly.entity_id
_entity_poly.type
_entity_poly.pdbx_seq_one_letter_code
_entity_poly.pdbx_strand_id
1 'polypeptide(L)'
;MKYCTLCGLPFTRSLNEDWIEKGRVVWIEGTSWNYTAVSGVGRWGDYDDEAFFTVPIDRQSHHDNQSGLGPNIEVWLTPSNPATCCMYPDDAWGYGFHESCWSIFTKNYRPNLNVLFAVCLSMPTDGETLLDWGHDYGGASKIGRVCDMPVRTTCFRSWASVPTVLRSDPYHIPSLVKAIEGAVRLQNNVFLSRLKSTVKCLKKDIFSRLAPELLQAILTHLATSDVHSIRLASSVFATLELPESFWASRFQPGHEFDYLPEVHDKPPESWMALYHSLNIWARDVPSLVNRQRVWGLAKRLQATLTQIEGVPCQGAPLYTWFETMPDDPQPNSSEAEVPWHTASRGVSGPGSSFLYGSRVLRARTLNFPEPVKLREISVSFIDTAAGRFISGFNMIDEHNRSHVLGYHLENAMSRISLPLGDPIQGWELAMDLCGVKGIAAVRSDGTLTSWAGESADLPRWRLKGSQGISAVKAEFDALKLVSLSRDKLPNQETWLNNCLWYPEVPNEGLLFNGSKGDEPRAEYSLPVTTVLFGGSDGRYMSQLSEIVIWVFDICHLAGIEFHYIDSSHNCQLGYVGPFEENYPGRRNFTDNSYDSTVSFPIDGASGERLSGIDLRTNLDRTIRTPDYPYGTDKGWTTVRGNGSQIIGMFATLN
;
A
#
# COMPACT_ATOMS: atom_id res chain seq x y z
N MET A 1 13.59 -19.37 0.24
CA MET A 1 12.28 -19.84 -0.27
C MET A 1 11.70 -18.75 -1.16
N LYS A 2 11.10 -19.08 -2.30
CA LYS A 2 10.37 -18.14 -3.18
C LYS A 2 8.87 -18.27 -2.99
N TYR A 3 8.10 -17.19 -3.14
CA TYR A 3 6.67 -17.18 -2.81
C TYR A 3 5.77 -16.93 -4.02
N CYS A 4 4.60 -17.56 -4.00
CA CYS A 4 3.55 -17.26 -4.96
C CYS A 4 3.05 -15.83 -4.76
N THR A 5 3.06 -15.07 -5.85
CA THR A 5 2.65 -13.67 -5.91
C THR A 5 1.18 -13.44 -5.52
N LEU A 6 0.31 -14.46 -5.60
CA LEU A 6 -1.11 -14.33 -5.23
C LEU A 6 -1.42 -14.72 -3.78
N CYS A 7 -0.97 -15.89 -3.33
CA CYS A 7 -1.41 -16.46 -2.03
C CYS A 7 -0.40 -16.27 -0.90
N GLY A 8 0.82 -15.80 -1.20
CA GLY A 8 1.87 -15.55 -0.22
C GLY A 8 2.47 -16.81 0.40
N LEU A 9 2.27 -17.98 -0.21
CA LEU A 9 2.84 -19.26 0.23
C LEU A 9 4.04 -19.66 -0.64
N PRO A 10 5.04 -20.36 -0.08
CA PRO A 10 6.24 -20.71 -0.81
C PRO A 10 5.98 -21.78 -1.89
N PHE A 11 6.83 -21.80 -2.90
CA PHE A 11 7.06 -22.99 -3.71
C PHE A 11 8.01 -23.91 -2.94
N THR A 12 7.64 -25.18 -2.79
CA THR A 12 8.49 -26.17 -2.10
C THR A 12 8.13 -27.57 -2.54
N ARG A 13 9.14 -28.45 -2.55
CA ARG A 13 9.03 -29.88 -2.84
C ARG A 13 9.17 -30.76 -1.58
N SER A 14 9.40 -30.13 -0.43
CA SER A 14 9.76 -30.81 0.82
C SER A 14 8.74 -31.85 1.33
N LEU A 15 7.47 -31.75 0.93
CA LEU A 15 6.39 -32.61 1.43
C LEU A 15 5.63 -33.43 0.37
N ASN A 16 6.07 -33.43 -0.90
CA ASN A 16 5.35 -34.09 -2.01
C ASN A 16 3.87 -33.66 -2.11
N GLU A 17 3.58 -32.39 -1.85
CA GLU A 17 2.24 -31.83 -2.06
C GLU A 17 2.15 -31.28 -3.49
N ASP A 18 1.45 -31.99 -4.37
CA ASP A 18 1.49 -31.76 -5.83
C ASP A 18 1.18 -30.31 -6.28
N TRP A 19 0.34 -29.57 -5.54
CA TRP A 19 -0.14 -28.26 -6.00
C TRP A 19 0.81 -27.10 -5.69
N ILE A 20 1.63 -27.21 -4.64
CA ILE A 20 2.60 -26.17 -4.25
C ILE A 20 3.91 -26.25 -5.05
N GLU A 21 4.19 -27.43 -5.62
CA GLU A 21 5.31 -27.64 -6.54
C GLU A 21 5.00 -27.12 -7.95
N LYS A 22 3.72 -27.13 -8.35
CA LYS A 22 3.30 -26.77 -9.71
C LYS A 22 3.00 -25.28 -9.82
N GLY A 23 3.61 -24.65 -10.81
CA GLY A 23 3.48 -23.21 -11.00
C GLY A 23 3.61 -22.74 -12.44
N ARG A 24 3.18 -21.51 -12.64
CA ARG A 24 3.41 -20.72 -13.85
C ARG A 24 4.16 -19.46 -13.49
N VAL A 25 4.85 -18.90 -14.45
CA VAL A 25 5.57 -17.64 -14.28
C VAL A 25 5.08 -16.64 -15.32
N VAL A 26 4.85 -15.40 -14.89
CA VAL A 26 4.66 -14.24 -15.76
C VAL A 26 6.02 -13.55 -15.87
N TRP A 27 6.58 -13.48 -17.08
CA TRP A 27 8.01 -13.19 -17.27
C TRP A 27 8.31 -12.34 -18.48
N ILE A 28 9.52 -11.75 -18.47
CA ILE A 28 10.15 -11.04 -19.58
C ILE A 28 11.60 -11.52 -19.76
N GLU A 29 12.17 -11.28 -20.93
CA GLU A 29 13.59 -11.47 -21.24
C GLU A 29 14.35 -10.13 -21.16
N GLY A 30 15.43 -10.10 -20.37
CA GLY A 30 16.32 -8.95 -20.23
C GLY A 30 15.58 -7.66 -19.85
N THR A 31 15.50 -6.72 -20.81
CA THR A 31 14.86 -5.39 -20.67
C THR A 31 13.63 -5.23 -21.58
N SER A 32 13.05 -6.34 -22.03
CA SER A 32 11.88 -6.35 -22.93
C SER A 32 10.57 -6.03 -22.19
N TRP A 33 10.50 -4.87 -21.54
CA TRP A 33 9.43 -4.44 -20.62
C TRP A 33 8.01 -4.51 -21.21
N ASN A 34 7.90 -4.38 -22.53
CA ASN A 34 6.62 -4.37 -23.25
C ASN A 34 6.20 -5.75 -23.79
N TYR A 35 7.05 -6.76 -23.62
CA TYR A 35 6.84 -8.12 -24.11
C TYR A 35 6.77 -9.09 -22.93
N THR A 36 5.62 -9.11 -22.25
CA THR A 36 5.37 -10.05 -21.16
C THR A 36 4.71 -11.32 -21.67
N ALA A 37 5.25 -12.47 -21.26
CA ALA A 37 4.68 -13.79 -21.52
C ALA A 37 4.21 -14.46 -20.22
N VAL A 38 3.39 -15.50 -20.38
CA VAL A 38 3.06 -16.44 -19.30
C VAL A 38 3.46 -17.85 -19.73
N SER A 39 4.13 -18.57 -18.84
CA SER A 39 4.62 -19.92 -19.12
C SER A 39 3.51 -20.98 -19.09
N GLY A 40 3.86 -22.17 -19.57
CA GLY A 40 3.18 -23.42 -19.24
C GLY A 40 3.34 -23.78 -17.75
N VAL A 41 2.82 -24.94 -17.35
CA VAL A 41 2.93 -25.42 -15.97
C VAL A 41 4.24 -26.17 -15.77
N GLY A 42 5.16 -25.54 -15.05
CA GLY A 42 6.39 -26.19 -14.58
C GLY A 42 6.23 -26.84 -13.22
N ARG A 43 7.32 -27.46 -12.77
CA ARG A 43 7.46 -28.02 -11.43
C ARG A 43 8.69 -27.41 -10.75
N TRP A 44 8.53 -26.98 -9.51
CA TRP A 44 9.62 -26.45 -8.68
C TRP A 44 10.68 -27.52 -8.48
N GLY A 45 11.95 -27.13 -8.46
CA GLY A 45 13.06 -28.06 -8.38
C GLY A 45 13.20 -28.72 -7.00
N ASP A 46 14.30 -29.46 -6.85
CA ASP A 46 14.52 -30.34 -5.68
C ASP A 46 14.87 -29.55 -4.42
N TYR A 47 15.34 -28.31 -4.54
CA TYR A 47 15.79 -27.50 -3.41
C TYR A 47 14.98 -26.21 -3.23
N ASP A 48 14.68 -25.88 -1.97
CA ASP A 48 13.87 -24.70 -1.59
C ASP A 48 14.63 -23.36 -1.73
N ASP A 49 15.94 -23.40 -1.96
CA ASP A 49 16.84 -22.26 -2.19
C ASP A 49 17.10 -21.98 -3.69
N GLU A 50 16.47 -22.74 -4.59
CA GLU A 50 16.54 -22.46 -6.03
C GLU A 50 16.05 -21.03 -6.35
N ALA A 51 16.82 -20.34 -7.19
CA ALA A 51 16.55 -18.95 -7.54
C ALA A 51 15.74 -18.81 -8.84
N PHE A 52 15.68 -19.87 -9.65
CA PHE A 52 14.99 -19.91 -10.94
C PHE A 52 13.92 -21.01 -10.96
N PHE A 53 12.90 -20.82 -11.78
CA PHE A 53 11.85 -21.79 -12.04
C PHE A 53 11.98 -22.28 -13.49
N THR A 54 12.26 -23.56 -13.70
CA THR A 54 12.21 -24.17 -15.03
C THR A 54 10.77 -24.43 -15.46
N VAL A 55 10.33 -23.75 -16.52
CA VAL A 55 8.95 -23.81 -17.03
C VAL A 55 8.90 -24.00 -18.55
N PRO A 56 7.86 -24.66 -19.10
CA PRO A 56 7.64 -24.69 -20.54
C PRO A 56 7.35 -23.27 -21.08
N ILE A 57 7.94 -22.91 -22.23
CA ILE A 57 7.66 -21.62 -22.87
C ILE A 57 6.21 -21.54 -23.35
N ASP A 58 5.67 -22.63 -23.91
CA ASP A 58 4.28 -22.65 -24.36
C ASP A 58 3.30 -22.68 -23.19
N ARG A 59 2.43 -21.66 -23.12
CA ARG A 59 1.38 -21.51 -22.12
C ARG A 59 0.41 -22.70 -22.02
N GLN A 60 0.25 -23.49 -23.07
CA GLN A 60 -0.64 -24.67 -23.04
C GLN A 60 0.08 -25.95 -22.60
N SER A 61 1.40 -25.93 -22.53
CA SER A 61 2.21 -27.10 -22.20
C SER A 61 2.29 -27.36 -20.70
N HIS A 62 2.49 -28.63 -20.36
CA HIS A 62 2.65 -29.14 -18.99
C HIS A 62 3.97 -29.92 -18.91
N HIS A 63 4.69 -29.82 -17.80
CA HIS A 63 5.97 -30.55 -17.60
C HIS A 63 5.85 -32.07 -17.76
N ASP A 64 4.66 -32.63 -17.53
CA ASP A 64 4.37 -34.07 -17.62
C ASP A 64 4.00 -34.58 -19.03
N ASN A 65 3.87 -33.69 -20.03
CA ASN A 65 3.46 -34.11 -21.38
C ASN A 65 4.58 -34.92 -22.06
N GLN A 66 4.37 -36.24 -22.17
CA GLN A 66 5.30 -37.18 -22.81
C GLN A 66 5.48 -36.97 -24.33
N SER A 67 4.59 -36.24 -24.97
CA SER A 67 4.64 -35.94 -26.40
C SER A 67 5.41 -34.64 -26.67
N GLY A 68 6.75 -34.77 -26.56
CA GLY A 68 7.72 -33.74 -26.93
C GLY A 68 7.90 -32.67 -25.84
N LEU A 69 9.05 -32.68 -25.17
CA LEU A 69 9.53 -31.54 -24.40
C LEU A 69 9.60 -30.34 -25.35
N GLY A 70 8.58 -29.47 -25.32
CA GLY A 70 8.71 -28.13 -25.86
C GLY A 70 9.89 -27.41 -25.21
N PRO A 71 10.41 -26.33 -25.81
CA PRO A 71 11.52 -25.61 -25.20
C PRO A 71 11.11 -25.13 -23.80
N ASN A 72 11.91 -25.48 -22.81
CA ASN A 72 11.81 -24.96 -21.45
C ASN A 72 12.69 -23.71 -21.32
N ILE A 73 12.34 -22.86 -20.37
CA ILE A 73 13.09 -21.67 -20.01
C ILE A 73 13.29 -21.64 -18.49
N GLU A 74 14.45 -21.17 -18.06
CA GLU A 74 14.76 -20.91 -16.65
C GLU A 74 14.43 -19.46 -16.34
N VAL A 75 13.47 -19.24 -15.45
CA VAL A 75 13.01 -17.90 -15.11
C VAL A 75 13.39 -17.55 -13.68
N TRP A 76 14.21 -16.54 -13.48
CA TRP A 76 14.55 -16.03 -12.16
C TRP A 76 13.32 -15.42 -11.49
N LEU A 77 12.96 -15.94 -10.32
CA LEU A 77 11.84 -15.39 -9.58
C LEU A 77 12.28 -14.16 -8.78
N THR A 78 11.59 -13.05 -9.06
CA THR A 78 11.49 -11.87 -8.18
C THR A 78 12.83 -11.27 -7.77
N PRO A 79 13.55 -10.61 -8.70
CA PRO A 79 14.73 -9.84 -8.33
C PRO A 79 14.30 -8.58 -7.56
N SER A 80 14.60 -8.52 -6.27
CA SER A 80 14.50 -7.27 -5.48
C SER A 80 15.33 -6.14 -6.13
N ASN A 81 16.39 -6.52 -6.86
CA ASN A 81 17.23 -5.67 -7.69
C ASN A 81 17.17 -6.15 -9.17
N PRO A 82 16.28 -5.59 -10.01
CA PRO A 82 16.16 -6.02 -11.40
C PRO A 82 17.43 -5.81 -12.24
N ALA A 83 18.32 -4.90 -11.85
CA ALA A 83 19.58 -4.69 -12.57
C ALA A 83 20.47 -5.95 -12.62
N THR A 84 20.35 -6.87 -11.65
CA THR A 84 21.11 -8.12 -11.67
C THR A 84 20.63 -9.09 -12.76
N CYS A 85 19.33 -9.10 -13.06
CA CYS A 85 18.76 -9.96 -14.10
C CYS A 85 18.87 -9.36 -15.50
N CYS A 86 19.24 -8.07 -15.62
CA CYS A 86 19.48 -7.41 -16.90
C CYS A 86 20.95 -7.43 -17.34
N MET A 87 21.83 -8.14 -16.62
CA MET A 87 23.25 -8.25 -17.00
C MET A 87 23.45 -9.07 -18.28
N TYR A 88 22.54 -10.01 -18.57
CA TYR A 88 22.53 -10.80 -19.79
C TYR A 88 21.20 -10.60 -20.53
N PRO A 89 21.20 -10.25 -21.83
CA PRO A 89 19.97 -9.98 -22.57
C PRO A 89 19.00 -11.16 -22.65
N ASP A 90 19.54 -12.38 -22.59
CA ASP A 90 18.79 -13.63 -22.73
C ASP A 90 18.24 -14.18 -21.40
N ASP A 91 18.54 -13.52 -20.27
CA ASP A 91 18.06 -13.96 -18.96
C ASP A 91 16.57 -13.62 -18.79
N ALA A 92 15.77 -14.64 -18.52
CA ALA A 92 14.36 -14.49 -18.20
C ALA A 92 14.14 -14.32 -16.71
N TRP A 93 13.22 -13.43 -16.34
CA TRP A 93 12.83 -13.22 -14.95
C TRP A 93 11.39 -12.76 -14.80
N GLY A 94 10.82 -12.96 -13.62
CA GLY A 94 9.42 -12.59 -13.39
C GLY A 94 8.82 -13.06 -12.08
N TYR A 95 7.51 -13.26 -12.11
CA TYR A 95 6.65 -13.47 -10.95
C TYR A 95 5.93 -14.81 -11.01
N GLY A 96 6.11 -15.63 -9.97
CA GLY A 96 5.58 -16.98 -9.89
C GLY A 96 4.18 -17.05 -9.29
N PHE A 97 3.34 -17.91 -9.86
CA PHE A 97 2.02 -18.27 -9.35
C PHE A 97 1.91 -19.79 -9.23
N HIS A 98 1.36 -20.33 -8.13
CA HIS A 98 0.94 -21.73 -8.11
C HIS A 98 -0.11 -21.96 -9.19
N GLU A 99 -0.14 -23.14 -9.83
CA GLU A 99 -1.10 -23.41 -10.90
C GLU A 99 -2.55 -23.31 -10.40
N SER A 100 -2.81 -23.80 -9.18
CA SER A 100 -4.12 -23.65 -8.52
C SER A 100 -4.48 -22.17 -8.32
N CYS A 101 -3.52 -21.35 -7.91
CA CYS A 101 -3.73 -19.91 -7.71
C CYS A 101 -3.98 -19.18 -9.03
N TRP A 102 -3.22 -19.49 -10.07
CA TRP A 102 -3.38 -18.92 -11.41
C TRP A 102 -4.73 -19.31 -12.03
N SER A 103 -5.12 -20.57 -11.91
CA SER A 103 -6.41 -21.08 -12.39
C SER A 103 -7.59 -20.37 -11.70
N ILE A 104 -7.47 -20.14 -10.40
CA ILE A 104 -8.44 -19.36 -9.63
C ILE A 104 -8.49 -17.90 -10.12
N PHE A 105 -7.33 -17.27 -10.27
CA PHE A 105 -7.21 -15.88 -10.69
C PHE A 105 -7.74 -15.63 -12.11
N THR A 106 -7.65 -16.62 -12.99
CA THR A 106 -8.01 -16.48 -14.41
C THR A 106 -9.36 -17.11 -14.78
N LYS A 107 -10.07 -17.75 -13.83
CA LYS A 107 -11.30 -18.51 -14.09
C LYS A 107 -12.37 -17.73 -14.88
N ASN A 108 -12.54 -16.44 -14.58
CA ASN A 108 -13.47 -15.53 -15.26
C ASN A 108 -12.82 -14.17 -15.59
N TYR A 109 -11.49 -14.13 -15.65
CA TYR A 109 -10.73 -12.91 -15.85
C TYR A 109 -9.51 -13.19 -16.71
N ARG A 110 -9.26 -12.35 -17.71
CA ARG A 110 -8.06 -12.46 -18.55
C ARG A 110 -7.15 -11.26 -18.24
N PRO A 111 -6.08 -11.44 -17.45
CA PRO A 111 -5.19 -10.34 -17.12
C PRO A 111 -4.48 -9.83 -18.37
N ASN A 112 -4.36 -8.51 -18.50
CA ASN A 112 -3.33 -7.92 -19.34
C ASN A 112 -1.96 -8.18 -18.69
N LEU A 113 -1.15 -9.05 -19.31
CA LEU A 113 0.12 -9.50 -18.73
C LEU A 113 1.12 -8.36 -18.54
N ASN A 114 1.18 -7.39 -19.46
CA ASN A 114 2.07 -6.23 -19.34
C ASN A 114 1.68 -5.37 -18.13
N VAL A 115 0.38 -5.18 -17.91
CA VAL A 115 -0.11 -4.44 -16.73
C VAL A 115 0.18 -5.23 -15.46
N LEU A 116 -0.11 -6.54 -15.43
CA LEU A 116 0.18 -7.39 -14.27
C LEU A 116 1.66 -7.36 -13.90
N PHE A 117 2.55 -7.52 -14.88
CA PHE A 117 3.99 -7.49 -14.64
C PHE A 117 4.46 -6.13 -14.11
N ALA A 118 4.04 -5.03 -14.72
CA ALA A 118 4.39 -3.68 -14.28
C ALA A 118 3.87 -3.40 -12.85
N VAL A 119 2.67 -3.87 -12.53
CA VAL A 119 2.09 -3.75 -11.19
C VAL A 119 2.89 -4.57 -10.17
N CYS A 120 3.26 -5.81 -10.47
CA CYS A 120 4.14 -6.59 -9.61
C CYS A 120 5.51 -5.91 -9.43
N LEU A 121 6.06 -5.30 -10.47
CA LEU A 121 7.33 -4.56 -10.44
C LEU A 121 7.28 -3.29 -9.58
N SER A 122 6.08 -2.79 -9.33
CA SER A 122 5.82 -1.61 -8.49
C SER A 122 5.71 -1.94 -7.00
N MET A 123 5.72 -3.22 -6.63
CA MET A 123 5.57 -3.66 -5.24
C MET A 123 6.92 -4.07 -4.66
N PRO A 124 7.25 -3.65 -3.42
CA PRO A 124 8.47 -4.09 -2.77
C PRO A 124 8.38 -5.58 -2.43
N THR A 125 9.54 -6.19 -2.20
CA THR A 125 9.67 -7.60 -1.81
C THR A 125 10.57 -7.74 -0.60
N ASP A 126 10.32 -8.69 0.31
CA ASP A 126 11.31 -8.98 1.35
C ASP A 126 12.58 -9.66 0.80
N GLY A 127 13.55 -9.95 1.68
CA GLY A 127 14.78 -10.65 1.32
C GLY A 127 14.56 -12.06 0.74
N GLU A 128 13.39 -12.65 1.00
CA GLU A 128 12.95 -13.95 0.47
C GLU A 128 11.94 -13.78 -0.67
N THR A 129 11.84 -12.58 -1.23
CA THR A 129 11.04 -12.24 -2.40
C THR A 129 9.51 -12.30 -2.28
N LEU A 130 8.98 -12.28 -1.05
CA LEU A 130 7.55 -12.12 -0.81
C LEU A 130 7.10 -10.70 -1.18
N LEU A 131 6.18 -10.58 -2.13
CA LEU A 131 5.68 -9.32 -2.65
C LEU A 131 4.76 -8.60 -1.64
N ASP A 132 4.87 -7.29 -1.47
CA ASP A 132 4.00 -6.51 -0.59
C ASP A 132 2.87 -5.83 -1.37
N TRP A 133 1.70 -6.47 -1.39
CA TRP A 133 0.48 -5.88 -1.96
C TRP A 133 -0.20 -4.83 -1.06
N GLY A 134 0.29 -4.62 0.16
CA GLY A 134 -0.39 -3.83 1.19
C GLY A 134 -1.35 -4.63 2.08
N HIS A 135 -1.50 -5.94 1.86
CA HIS A 135 -2.34 -6.83 2.68
C HIS A 135 -1.59 -8.04 3.21
N ASP A 136 -2.16 -8.71 4.21
CA ASP A 136 -1.54 -9.83 4.93
C ASP A 136 -1.65 -11.20 4.23
N TYR A 137 -2.16 -11.27 3.00
CA TYR A 137 -2.45 -12.51 2.26
C TYR A 137 -3.47 -13.42 2.98
N GLY A 138 -4.39 -12.82 3.74
CA GLY A 138 -5.36 -13.55 4.55
C GLY A 138 -4.67 -14.34 5.67
N GLY A 139 -3.75 -13.70 6.38
CA GLY A 139 -3.00 -14.25 7.51
C GLY A 139 -1.70 -15.00 7.18
N ALA A 140 -1.22 -15.00 5.93
CA ALA A 140 0.02 -15.68 5.57
C ALA A 140 1.29 -14.84 5.76
N SER A 141 1.14 -13.52 5.92
CA SER A 141 2.24 -12.58 6.11
C SER A 141 1.95 -11.58 7.23
N LYS A 142 2.99 -10.90 7.68
CA LYS A 142 2.94 -9.85 8.70
C LYS A 142 3.92 -8.73 8.36
N ILE A 143 3.77 -7.59 9.02
CA ILE A 143 4.76 -6.51 8.94
C ILE A 143 5.87 -6.79 9.96
N GLY A 144 7.09 -7.00 9.46
CA GLY A 144 8.33 -6.99 10.22
C GLY A 144 9.04 -5.63 10.14
N ARG A 145 10.30 -5.58 10.59
CA ARG A 145 11.14 -4.38 10.48
C ARG A 145 12.55 -4.74 9.99
N VAL A 146 13.07 -3.97 9.04
CA VAL A 146 14.46 -4.02 8.57
C VAL A 146 15.01 -2.59 8.60
N CYS A 147 16.05 -2.34 9.42
CA CYS A 147 16.59 -0.98 9.66
C CYS A 147 15.47 0.05 9.94
N ASP A 148 14.59 -0.29 10.89
CA ASP A 148 13.41 0.48 11.28
C ASP A 148 12.33 0.73 10.21
N MET A 149 12.53 0.24 8.99
CA MET A 149 11.53 0.28 7.94
C MET A 149 10.58 -0.90 8.01
N PRO A 150 9.26 -0.67 7.84
CA PRO A 150 8.29 -1.76 7.75
C PRO A 150 8.54 -2.55 6.47
N VAL A 151 8.71 -3.86 6.62
CA VAL A 151 8.87 -4.80 5.51
C VAL A 151 7.90 -5.94 5.72
N ARG A 152 7.08 -6.27 4.73
CA ARG A 152 6.17 -7.42 4.80
C ARG A 152 6.97 -8.70 4.67
N THR A 153 6.82 -9.60 5.64
CA THR A 153 7.50 -10.89 5.67
C THR A 153 6.52 -12.03 5.92
N THR A 154 6.93 -13.25 5.61
CA THR A 154 6.15 -14.46 5.90
C THR A 154 5.87 -14.62 7.40
N CYS A 155 4.68 -15.13 7.74
CA CYS A 155 4.37 -15.57 9.12
C CYS A 155 5.11 -16.86 9.49
N PHE A 156 5.58 -17.62 8.50
CA PHE A 156 6.01 -19.00 8.64
C PHE A 156 7.49 -19.15 8.29
N ARG A 157 8.28 -19.66 9.24
CA ARG A 157 9.73 -19.89 9.03
C ARG A 157 10.02 -21.12 8.20
N SER A 158 9.08 -22.06 8.15
CA SER A 158 9.15 -23.28 7.35
C SER A 158 7.76 -23.71 6.90
N TRP A 159 7.70 -24.49 5.81
CA TRP A 159 6.45 -25.04 5.33
C TRP A 159 5.74 -25.89 6.40
N ALA A 160 6.49 -26.61 7.24
CA ALA A 160 5.99 -27.39 8.38
C ALA A 160 5.30 -26.55 9.49
N SER A 161 5.43 -25.22 9.46
CA SER A 161 4.71 -24.31 10.39
C SER A 161 3.40 -23.72 9.83
N VAL A 162 3.13 -23.88 8.52
CA VAL A 162 1.92 -23.34 7.85
C VAL A 162 0.63 -24.07 8.33
N PRO A 163 -0.46 -23.39 8.69
CA PRO A 163 -1.70 -24.07 9.08
C PRO A 163 -2.28 -24.97 7.97
N THR A 164 -2.89 -26.10 8.34
CA THR A 164 -3.49 -27.07 7.40
C THR A 164 -4.44 -26.43 6.39
N VAL A 165 -5.21 -25.44 6.82
CA VAL A 165 -6.07 -24.64 5.94
C VAL A 165 -5.27 -24.04 4.79
N LEU A 166 -4.16 -23.35 5.08
CA LEU A 166 -3.37 -22.68 4.06
C LEU A 166 -2.62 -23.66 3.15
N ARG A 167 -2.25 -24.85 3.67
CA ARG A 167 -1.60 -25.92 2.90
C ARG A 167 -2.52 -26.67 1.95
N SER A 168 -3.83 -26.60 2.17
CA SER A 168 -4.78 -27.39 1.39
C SER A 168 -4.99 -26.79 0.00
N ASP A 169 -4.96 -27.61 -1.06
CA ASP A 169 -5.12 -27.13 -2.44
C ASP A 169 -6.43 -26.32 -2.59
N PRO A 170 -6.34 -25.02 -2.92
CA PRO A 170 -7.52 -24.19 -3.04
C PRO A 170 -8.31 -24.48 -4.33
N TYR A 171 -7.78 -25.20 -5.31
CA TYR A 171 -8.45 -25.43 -6.59
C TYR A 171 -9.04 -26.84 -6.70
N HIS A 172 -8.28 -27.88 -6.36
CA HIS A 172 -8.77 -29.25 -6.43
C HIS A 172 -9.53 -29.65 -5.15
N ILE A 173 -10.86 -29.61 -5.20
CA ILE A 173 -11.74 -29.87 -4.04
C ILE A 173 -12.69 -31.04 -4.33
N PRO A 174 -12.28 -32.31 -4.08
CA PRO A 174 -13.11 -33.47 -4.38
C PRO A 174 -14.47 -33.49 -3.67
N SER A 175 -14.54 -32.98 -2.44
CA SER A 175 -15.80 -32.89 -1.67
C SER A 175 -16.81 -31.96 -2.33
N LEU A 176 -16.36 -30.86 -2.94
CA LEU A 176 -17.21 -29.94 -3.67
C LEU A 176 -17.77 -30.58 -4.95
N VAL A 177 -16.93 -31.25 -5.73
CA VAL A 177 -17.36 -31.96 -6.95
C VAL A 177 -18.47 -32.96 -6.61
N LYS A 178 -18.26 -33.78 -5.57
CA LYS A 178 -19.27 -34.72 -5.07
C LYS A 178 -20.55 -34.03 -4.58
N ALA A 179 -20.45 -32.84 -3.99
CA ALA A 179 -21.61 -32.09 -3.52
C ALA A 179 -22.43 -31.51 -4.68
N ILE A 180 -21.76 -31.01 -5.73
CA ILE A 180 -22.41 -30.53 -6.96
C ILE A 180 -23.15 -31.68 -7.66
N GLU A 181 -22.49 -32.84 -7.81
CA GLU A 181 -23.08 -34.04 -8.44
C GLU A 181 -24.16 -34.71 -7.56
N GLY A 182 -24.02 -34.62 -6.23
CA GLY A 182 -24.86 -35.34 -5.26
C GLY A 182 -26.03 -34.54 -4.66
N ALA A 183 -26.21 -33.28 -5.05
CA ALA A 183 -27.15 -32.34 -4.41
C ALA A 183 -28.59 -32.87 -4.29
N VAL A 184 -29.05 -33.72 -5.22
CA VAL A 184 -30.40 -34.34 -5.24
C VAL A 184 -30.70 -35.13 -3.98
N ARG A 185 -29.71 -35.81 -3.38
CA ARG A 185 -29.94 -36.74 -2.26
C ARG A 185 -30.38 -36.04 -0.98
N LEU A 186 -30.20 -34.73 -0.88
CA LEU A 186 -30.53 -33.91 0.29
C LEU A 186 -31.90 -33.22 0.22
N GLN A 187 -32.58 -33.22 -0.95
CA GLN A 187 -33.90 -32.58 -1.10
C GLN A 187 -34.99 -33.21 -0.22
N ASN A 188 -34.79 -34.43 0.29
CA ASN A 188 -35.92 -35.25 0.69
C ASN A 188 -36.49 -35.09 2.10
N ASN A 189 -35.92 -34.38 3.09
CA ASN A 189 -36.46 -34.58 4.45
C ASN A 189 -36.44 -33.48 5.53
N VAL A 190 -35.92 -32.24 5.38
CA VAL A 190 -35.74 -31.40 6.59
C VAL A 190 -36.21 -29.94 6.51
N PHE A 191 -36.31 -29.29 5.35
CA PHE A 191 -36.41 -27.82 5.31
C PHE A 191 -37.79 -27.21 5.00
N LEU A 192 -38.83 -28.01 4.74
CA LEU A 192 -40.16 -27.50 4.36
C LEU A 192 -41.09 -27.31 5.57
N SER A 193 -40.73 -26.42 6.51
CA SER A 193 -41.74 -25.91 7.45
C SER A 193 -42.56 -24.81 6.76
N ARG A 194 -43.80 -25.14 6.37
CA ARG A 194 -44.72 -24.19 5.74
C ARG A 194 -45.41 -23.34 6.80
N LEU A 195 -45.08 -22.06 6.86
CA LEU A 195 -45.86 -21.09 7.63
C LEU A 195 -47.23 -20.90 6.99
N LYS A 196 -48.31 -21.34 7.66
CA LYS A 196 -49.68 -21.03 7.26
C LYS A 196 -50.02 -19.60 7.68
N SER A 197 -50.14 -18.69 6.71
CA SER A 197 -50.51 -17.31 6.96
C SER A 197 -52.02 -17.13 7.12
N THR A 198 -52.41 -16.15 7.95
CA THR A 198 -53.81 -15.72 8.08
C THR A 198 -54.10 -14.62 7.06
N VAL A 199 -55.13 -14.79 6.22
CA VAL A 199 -55.51 -13.90 5.10
C VAL A 199 -55.60 -12.40 5.46
N LYS A 200 -55.88 -12.05 6.72
CA LYS A 200 -55.92 -10.66 7.22
C LYS A 200 -54.55 -9.96 7.25
N CYS A 201 -53.45 -10.71 7.46
CA CYS A 201 -52.10 -10.15 7.57
C CYS A 201 -51.59 -9.69 6.19
N LEU A 202 -51.83 -10.50 5.16
CA LEU A 202 -51.44 -10.24 3.77
C LEU A 202 -52.07 -8.96 3.19
N LYS A 203 -53.32 -8.64 3.56
CA LYS A 203 -54.04 -7.46 3.02
C LYS A 203 -53.53 -6.10 3.55
N LYS A 204 -52.83 -6.08 4.69
CA LYS A 204 -52.24 -4.83 5.26
C LYS A 204 -50.85 -4.53 4.70
N ASP A 205 -50.20 -5.53 4.13
CA ASP A 205 -48.86 -5.42 3.61
C ASP A 205 -48.85 -4.64 2.29
N ILE A 206 -48.06 -3.58 2.19
CA ILE A 206 -47.99 -2.74 0.98
C ILE A 206 -47.48 -3.52 -0.23
N PHE A 207 -46.67 -4.56 -0.01
CA PHE A 207 -46.09 -5.38 -1.06
C PHE A 207 -47.09 -6.39 -1.64
N SER A 208 -48.26 -6.57 -1.01
CA SER A 208 -49.35 -7.40 -1.56
C SER A 208 -49.91 -6.89 -2.89
N ARG A 209 -49.58 -5.66 -3.27
CA ARG A 209 -49.95 -5.05 -4.56
C ARG A 209 -49.03 -5.46 -5.72
N LEU A 210 -47.86 -6.03 -5.43
CA LEU A 210 -46.92 -6.47 -6.44
C LEU A 210 -47.27 -7.88 -6.91
N ALA A 211 -47.00 -8.17 -8.19
CA ALA A 211 -47.12 -9.50 -8.73
C ALA A 211 -46.07 -10.44 -8.07
N PRO A 212 -46.38 -11.73 -7.85
CA PRO A 212 -45.46 -12.70 -7.24
C PRO A 212 -44.07 -12.75 -7.88
N GLU A 213 -44.01 -12.56 -9.20
CA GLU A 213 -42.78 -12.55 -9.99
C GLU A 213 -41.86 -11.38 -9.61
N LEU A 214 -42.44 -10.19 -9.35
CA LEU A 214 -41.68 -9.02 -8.90
C LEU A 214 -41.16 -9.21 -7.48
N LEU A 215 -41.96 -9.84 -6.61
CA LEU A 215 -41.53 -10.16 -5.24
C LEU A 215 -40.38 -11.17 -5.24
N GLN A 216 -40.44 -12.20 -6.09
CA GLN A 216 -39.34 -13.16 -6.26
C GLN A 216 -38.10 -12.51 -6.86
N ALA A 217 -38.25 -11.60 -7.83
CA ALA A 217 -37.14 -10.84 -8.39
C ALA A 217 -36.43 -9.99 -7.32
N ILE A 218 -37.19 -9.28 -6.47
CA ILE A 218 -36.64 -8.53 -5.33
C ILE A 218 -35.79 -9.45 -4.45
N LEU A 219 -36.34 -10.60 -4.02
CA LEU A 219 -35.61 -11.56 -3.18
C LEU A 219 -34.34 -12.09 -3.87
N THR A 220 -34.37 -12.30 -5.18
CA THR A 220 -33.23 -12.79 -5.97
C THR A 220 -32.07 -11.78 -6.00
N HIS A 221 -32.36 -10.48 -5.99
CA HIS A 221 -31.32 -9.43 -5.99
C HIS A 221 -30.79 -9.06 -4.61
N LEU A 222 -31.57 -9.26 -3.55
CA LEU A 222 -31.16 -8.91 -2.19
C LEU A 222 -30.07 -9.84 -1.65
N ALA A 223 -29.21 -9.34 -0.76
CA ALA A 223 -28.33 -10.18 0.05
C ALA A 223 -29.16 -11.04 1.01
N THR A 224 -28.65 -12.20 1.44
CA THR A 224 -29.44 -13.12 2.28
C THR A 224 -29.76 -12.54 3.65
N SER A 225 -28.91 -11.68 4.19
CA SER A 225 -29.19 -10.89 5.40
C SER A 225 -30.42 -9.99 5.24
N ASP A 226 -30.57 -9.39 4.06
CA ASP A 226 -31.68 -8.49 3.74
C ASP A 226 -32.95 -9.28 3.43
N VAL A 227 -32.80 -10.45 2.80
CA VAL A 227 -33.88 -11.44 2.62
C VAL A 227 -34.42 -11.89 3.99
N HIS A 228 -33.54 -12.17 4.94
CA HIS A 228 -33.96 -12.49 6.31
C HIS A 228 -34.70 -11.31 6.94
N SER A 229 -34.15 -10.10 6.85
CA SER A 229 -34.74 -8.88 7.41
C SER A 229 -36.11 -8.56 6.81
N ILE A 230 -36.26 -8.64 5.48
CA ILE A 230 -37.53 -8.33 4.81
C ILE A 230 -38.59 -9.40 5.07
N ARG A 231 -38.20 -10.68 5.22
CA ARG A 231 -39.12 -11.75 5.60
C ARG A 231 -39.58 -11.64 7.05
N LEU A 232 -38.79 -11.03 7.94
CA LEU A 232 -39.23 -10.68 9.29
C LEU A 232 -40.16 -9.45 9.30
N ALA A 233 -39.90 -8.47 8.43
CA ALA A 233 -40.64 -7.22 8.39
C ALA A 233 -41.97 -7.29 7.60
N SER A 234 -42.08 -8.19 6.61
CA SER A 234 -43.22 -8.29 5.69
C SER A 234 -43.81 -9.70 5.67
N SER A 235 -45.11 -9.77 5.94
CA SER A 235 -45.87 -11.02 5.92
C SER A 235 -45.99 -11.64 4.52
N VAL A 236 -46.01 -10.80 3.47
CA VAL A 236 -46.03 -11.26 2.08
C VAL A 236 -44.72 -11.98 1.77
N PHE A 237 -43.59 -11.33 2.06
CA PHE A 237 -42.27 -11.95 1.84
C PHE A 237 -42.04 -13.18 2.73
N ALA A 238 -42.52 -13.17 3.98
CA ALA A 238 -42.44 -14.33 4.88
C ALA A 238 -43.07 -15.61 4.30
N THR A 239 -44.13 -15.46 3.50
CA THR A 239 -44.90 -16.57 2.92
C THR A 239 -44.43 -17.01 1.53
N LEU A 240 -43.56 -16.25 0.87
CA LEU A 240 -43.07 -16.60 -0.46
C LEU A 240 -42.15 -17.82 -0.38
N GLU A 241 -42.41 -18.80 -1.23
CA GLU A 241 -41.47 -19.89 -1.49
C GLU A 241 -40.26 -19.33 -2.25
N LEU A 242 -39.06 -19.78 -1.86
CA LEU A 242 -37.82 -19.38 -2.50
C LEU A 242 -37.54 -20.33 -3.68
N PRO A 243 -37.60 -19.86 -4.93
CA PRO A 243 -37.39 -20.70 -6.10
C PRO A 243 -35.91 -21.10 -6.25
N GLU A 244 -35.62 -22.11 -7.08
CA GLU A 244 -34.24 -22.50 -7.43
C GLU A 244 -33.42 -21.33 -8.01
N SER A 245 -34.06 -20.40 -8.73
CA SER A 245 -33.41 -19.18 -9.23
C SER A 245 -32.89 -18.28 -8.10
N PHE A 246 -33.59 -18.23 -6.96
CA PHE A 246 -33.12 -17.52 -5.78
C PHE A 246 -31.86 -18.18 -5.22
N TRP A 247 -31.86 -19.51 -5.08
CA TRP A 247 -30.70 -20.23 -4.54
C TRP A 247 -29.50 -20.16 -5.49
N ALA A 248 -29.73 -20.27 -6.81
CA ALA A 248 -28.71 -20.05 -7.83
C ALA A 248 -28.08 -18.65 -7.75
N SER A 249 -28.87 -17.62 -7.42
CA SER A 249 -28.34 -16.25 -7.27
C SER A 249 -27.28 -16.12 -6.17
N ARG A 250 -27.28 -16.99 -5.16
CA ARG A 250 -26.30 -16.96 -4.06
C ARG A 250 -24.88 -17.32 -4.51
N PHE A 251 -24.74 -17.91 -5.69
CA PHE A 251 -23.47 -18.31 -6.32
C PHE A 251 -23.05 -17.32 -7.42
N GLN A 252 -23.80 -16.24 -7.64
CA GLN A 252 -23.45 -15.22 -8.61
C GLN A 252 -22.32 -14.30 -8.08
N PRO A 253 -21.58 -13.63 -8.97
CA PRO A 253 -20.56 -12.67 -8.57
C PRO A 253 -21.08 -11.66 -7.53
N GLY A 254 -20.34 -11.46 -6.43
CA GLY A 254 -20.73 -10.55 -5.35
C GLY A 254 -21.66 -11.13 -4.27
N HIS A 255 -22.10 -12.38 -4.41
CA HIS A 255 -22.90 -13.08 -3.40
C HIS A 255 -22.06 -14.07 -2.56
N GLU A 256 -22.72 -14.79 -1.65
CA GLU A 256 -22.11 -15.60 -0.57
C GLU A 256 -21.12 -16.65 -1.06
N PHE A 257 -21.48 -17.34 -2.14
CA PHE A 257 -20.70 -18.45 -2.69
C PHE A 257 -20.03 -18.07 -4.02
N ASP A 258 -19.75 -16.79 -4.22
CA ASP A 258 -19.10 -16.31 -5.44
C ASP A 258 -17.72 -16.92 -5.69
N TYR A 259 -17.10 -17.50 -4.65
CA TYR A 259 -15.83 -18.23 -4.70
C TYR A 259 -15.93 -19.63 -5.34
N LEU A 260 -17.11 -20.04 -5.81
CA LEU A 260 -17.37 -21.34 -6.44
C LEU A 260 -17.86 -21.18 -7.89
N PRO A 261 -17.13 -20.50 -8.80
CA PRO A 261 -17.57 -20.26 -10.18
C PRO A 261 -17.83 -21.54 -10.99
N GLU A 262 -17.19 -22.67 -10.64
CA GLU A 262 -17.36 -23.97 -11.28
C GLU A 262 -18.80 -24.52 -11.23
N VAL A 263 -19.63 -24.04 -10.29
CA VAL A 263 -21.05 -24.38 -10.24
C VAL A 263 -21.82 -23.87 -11.46
N HIS A 264 -21.28 -22.91 -12.21
CA HIS A 264 -21.92 -22.43 -13.45
C HIS A 264 -21.51 -23.24 -14.67
N ASP A 265 -20.31 -23.85 -14.65
CA ASP A 265 -19.85 -24.77 -15.69
C ASP A 265 -20.63 -26.10 -15.63
N LYS A 266 -20.90 -26.55 -14.41
CA LYS A 266 -21.68 -27.76 -14.12
C LYS A 266 -22.73 -27.43 -13.05
N PRO A 267 -23.89 -26.88 -13.46
CA PRO A 267 -24.98 -26.57 -12.54
C PRO A 267 -25.40 -27.79 -11.72
N PRO A 268 -25.59 -27.65 -10.39
CA PRO A 268 -26.19 -28.71 -9.59
C PRO A 268 -27.65 -28.92 -10.04
N GLU A 269 -28.15 -30.13 -9.84
CA GLU A 269 -29.57 -30.42 -10.08
C GLU A 269 -30.51 -29.67 -9.11
N SER A 270 -30.00 -29.29 -7.93
CA SER A 270 -30.71 -28.50 -6.91
C SER A 270 -29.76 -27.51 -6.24
N TRP A 271 -29.93 -26.23 -6.54
CA TRP A 271 -29.20 -25.13 -5.93
C TRP A 271 -29.55 -24.99 -4.45
N MET A 272 -30.82 -25.20 -4.09
CA MET A 272 -31.26 -25.17 -2.69
C MET A 272 -30.52 -26.22 -1.86
N ALA A 273 -30.42 -27.44 -2.37
CA ALA A 273 -29.76 -28.52 -1.64
C ALA A 273 -28.25 -28.29 -1.53
N LEU A 274 -27.61 -27.80 -2.60
CA LEU A 274 -26.20 -27.43 -2.57
C LEU A 274 -25.96 -26.32 -1.53
N TYR A 275 -26.77 -25.26 -1.53
CA TYR A 275 -26.71 -24.15 -0.57
C TYR A 275 -26.74 -24.63 0.88
N HIS A 276 -27.75 -25.45 1.23
CA HIS A 276 -27.87 -25.96 2.59
C HIS A 276 -26.74 -26.91 2.96
N SER A 277 -26.27 -27.74 2.01
CA SER A 277 -25.14 -28.63 2.25
C SER A 277 -23.88 -27.83 2.59
N LEU A 278 -23.52 -26.82 1.79
CA LEU A 278 -22.32 -26.02 1.98
C LEU A 278 -22.32 -25.31 3.33
N ASN A 279 -23.47 -24.80 3.76
CA ASN A 279 -23.61 -24.18 5.08
C ASN A 279 -23.37 -25.14 6.26
N ILE A 280 -23.47 -26.45 6.05
CA ILE A 280 -23.23 -27.46 7.10
C ILE A 280 -21.76 -27.84 7.17
N TRP A 281 -21.12 -28.16 6.04
CA TRP A 281 -19.80 -28.83 6.03
C TRP A 281 -18.66 -27.97 5.49
N ALA A 282 -18.91 -26.87 4.76
CA ALA A 282 -17.85 -26.17 4.03
C ALA A 282 -16.77 -25.58 4.95
N ARG A 283 -17.15 -25.15 6.16
CA ARG A 283 -16.22 -24.58 7.15
C ARG A 283 -15.24 -25.61 7.71
N ASP A 284 -15.62 -26.89 7.70
CA ASP A 284 -14.81 -27.99 8.19
C ASP A 284 -13.92 -28.61 7.10
N VAL A 285 -13.96 -28.07 5.88
CA VAL A 285 -13.12 -28.50 4.76
C VAL A 285 -12.01 -27.47 4.51
N PRO A 286 -10.77 -27.76 4.93
CA PRO A 286 -9.64 -26.84 4.83
C PRO A 286 -9.41 -26.24 3.43
N SER A 287 -9.57 -27.04 2.37
CA SER A 287 -9.42 -26.57 0.99
C SER A 287 -10.47 -25.56 0.55
N LEU A 288 -11.72 -25.65 1.06
CA LEU A 288 -12.75 -24.65 0.77
C LEU A 288 -12.50 -23.33 1.51
N VAL A 289 -12.03 -23.41 2.76
CA VAL A 289 -11.63 -22.21 3.50
C VAL A 289 -10.45 -21.52 2.78
N ASN A 290 -9.48 -22.30 2.29
CA ASN A 290 -8.38 -21.74 1.49
C ASN A 290 -8.85 -21.21 0.13
N ARG A 291 -9.79 -21.89 -0.55
CA ARG A 291 -10.43 -21.42 -1.79
C ARG A 291 -11.05 -20.04 -1.60
N GLN A 292 -11.81 -19.85 -0.53
CA GLN A 292 -12.45 -18.58 -0.21
C GLN A 292 -11.41 -17.48 0.03
N ARG A 293 -10.32 -17.79 0.77
CA ARG A 293 -9.19 -16.88 0.98
C ARG A 293 -8.54 -16.46 -0.34
N VAL A 294 -8.10 -17.44 -1.16
CA VAL A 294 -7.39 -17.18 -2.42
C VAL A 294 -8.30 -16.49 -3.44
N TRP A 295 -9.60 -16.80 -3.46
CA TRP A 295 -10.58 -16.07 -4.27
C TRP A 295 -10.68 -14.59 -3.87
N GLY A 296 -10.71 -14.31 -2.55
CA GLY A 296 -10.68 -12.95 -2.05
C GLY A 296 -9.44 -12.17 -2.50
N LEU A 297 -8.26 -12.81 -2.45
CA LEU A 297 -7.00 -12.24 -2.93
C LEU A 297 -7.02 -12.01 -4.45
N ALA A 298 -7.53 -12.98 -5.22
CA ALA A 298 -7.69 -12.87 -6.67
C ALA A 298 -8.57 -11.69 -7.06
N LYS A 299 -9.74 -11.55 -6.42
CA LYS A 299 -10.65 -10.42 -6.67
C LYS A 299 -10.01 -9.07 -6.37
N ARG A 300 -9.22 -8.97 -5.29
CA ARG A 300 -8.48 -7.72 -4.96
C ARG A 300 -7.48 -7.37 -6.05
N LEU A 301 -6.68 -8.34 -6.51
CA LEU A 301 -5.74 -8.12 -7.60
C LEU A 301 -6.47 -7.73 -8.90
N GLN A 302 -7.53 -8.45 -9.26
CA GLN A 302 -8.37 -8.12 -10.43
C GLN A 302 -8.94 -6.70 -10.35
N ALA A 303 -9.44 -6.28 -9.19
CA ALA A 303 -9.97 -4.93 -8.99
C ALA A 303 -8.89 -3.85 -9.18
N THR A 304 -7.66 -4.08 -8.70
CA THR A 304 -6.53 -3.17 -8.93
C THR A 304 -6.17 -3.10 -10.41
N LEU A 305 -6.06 -4.24 -11.09
CA LEU A 305 -5.68 -4.28 -12.51
C LEU A 305 -6.74 -3.63 -13.41
N THR A 306 -8.02 -3.88 -13.13
CA THR A 306 -9.15 -3.34 -13.91
C THR A 306 -9.21 -1.81 -13.84
N GLN A 307 -8.78 -1.19 -12.74
CA GLN A 307 -8.76 0.28 -12.60
C GLN A 307 -7.79 0.95 -13.57
N ILE A 308 -6.66 0.30 -13.88
CA ILE A 308 -5.57 0.87 -14.71
C ILE A 308 -5.54 0.30 -16.13
N GLU A 309 -6.37 -0.71 -16.41
CA GLU A 309 -6.42 -1.34 -17.72
C GLU A 309 -6.87 -0.35 -18.80
N GLY A 310 -6.04 -0.18 -19.83
CA GLY A 310 -6.29 0.77 -20.91
C GLY A 310 -6.08 2.24 -20.55
N VAL A 311 -5.57 2.55 -19.34
CA VAL A 311 -5.30 3.92 -18.89
C VAL A 311 -3.82 4.25 -19.12
N PRO A 312 -3.48 5.11 -20.10
CA PRO A 312 -2.09 5.49 -20.34
C PRO A 312 -1.58 6.47 -19.28
N CYS A 313 -0.27 6.44 -19.02
CA CYS A 313 0.41 7.47 -18.23
C CYS A 313 0.70 8.69 -19.14
N GLN A 314 -0.06 9.77 -18.96
CA GLN A 314 -0.07 10.95 -19.84
C GLN A 314 0.97 12.02 -19.43
N GLY A 315 1.30 12.90 -20.38
CA GLY A 315 2.35 13.92 -20.26
C GLY A 315 3.51 13.65 -21.22
N ALA A 316 4.46 14.59 -21.34
CA ALA A 316 5.65 14.36 -22.16
C ALA A 316 6.57 13.34 -21.47
N PRO A 317 6.94 12.21 -22.10
CA PRO A 317 7.75 11.19 -21.45
C PRO A 317 9.19 11.67 -21.25
N LEU A 318 9.77 11.32 -20.10
CA LEU A 318 11.21 11.39 -19.85
C LEU A 318 11.77 9.97 -19.77
N TYR A 319 13.05 9.83 -20.15
CA TYR A 319 13.76 8.57 -20.05
C TYR A 319 13.78 8.05 -18.60
N THR A 320 13.45 6.76 -18.44
CA THR A 320 13.68 6.02 -17.21
C THR A 320 14.29 4.67 -17.53
N TRP A 321 14.76 3.95 -16.50
CA TRP A 321 15.29 2.60 -16.69
C TRP A 321 14.27 1.62 -17.30
N PHE A 322 12.99 1.78 -16.99
CA PHE A 322 11.92 0.86 -17.37
C PHE A 322 11.08 1.35 -18.55
N GLU A 323 11.41 2.53 -19.10
CA GLU A 323 10.72 3.11 -20.25
C GLU A 323 11.75 3.79 -21.16
N THR A 324 12.13 3.05 -22.20
CA THR A 324 13.00 3.53 -23.29
C THR A 324 12.16 4.20 -24.36
N MET A 325 12.63 5.34 -24.87
CA MET A 325 11.99 6.02 -26.00
C MET A 325 12.37 5.30 -27.30
N PRO A 326 11.40 4.91 -28.15
CA PRO A 326 11.72 4.47 -29.49
C PRO A 326 12.29 5.67 -30.27
N ASP A 327 13.47 5.51 -30.84
CA ASP A 327 14.14 6.42 -31.81
C ASP A 327 15.07 7.54 -31.31
N ASP A 328 15.55 7.56 -30.06
CA ASP A 328 16.59 8.54 -29.67
C ASP A 328 17.98 7.88 -29.49
N PRO A 329 18.97 8.18 -30.35
CA PRO A 329 20.35 7.80 -30.12
C PRO A 329 20.85 8.62 -28.92
N GLN A 330 20.70 8.06 -27.71
CA GLN A 330 21.32 8.48 -26.46
C GLN A 330 21.45 10.01 -26.37
N PRO A 331 20.45 10.73 -25.80
CA PRO A 331 20.41 12.18 -25.93
C PRO A 331 21.76 12.75 -25.51
N ASN A 332 22.49 13.29 -26.48
CA ASN A 332 23.63 14.15 -26.21
C ASN A 332 23.06 15.23 -25.30
N SER A 333 23.48 15.17 -24.04
CA SER A 333 23.05 16.00 -22.93
C SER A 333 23.43 17.46 -23.16
N SER A 334 22.73 18.14 -24.07
CA SER A 334 23.02 19.51 -24.47
C SER A 334 21.80 20.43 -24.62
N GLU A 335 20.59 19.99 -24.25
CA GLU A 335 19.57 20.91 -23.77
C GLU A 335 19.72 20.99 -22.25
N ALA A 336 19.97 22.18 -21.72
CA ALA A 336 20.21 22.39 -20.30
C ALA A 336 19.09 21.74 -19.49
N GLU A 337 19.38 20.59 -18.83
CA GLU A 337 18.42 19.90 -18.00
C GLU A 337 17.83 20.91 -17.01
N VAL A 338 16.51 21.07 -17.06
CA VAL A 338 15.79 21.89 -16.07
C VAL A 338 16.23 21.36 -14.70
N PRO A 339 16.87 22.16 -13.84
CA PRO A 339 17.23 21.69 -12.52
C PRO A 339 15.92 21.41 -11.78
N TRP A 340 15.79 20.24 -11.16
CA TRP A 340 14.56 19.81 -10.50
C TRP A 340 14.67 19.93 -8.99
N HIS A 341 13.64 20.50 -8.35
CA HIS A 341 13.43 20.39 -6.91
C HIS A 341 12.37 19.31 -6.68
N THR A 342 12.78 18.19 -6.06
CA THR A 342 12.01 16.94 -6.03
C THR A 342 11.63 16.57 -4.59
N ALA A 343 10.36 16.22 -4.38
CA ALA A 343 9.89 15.57 -3.17
C ALA A 343 9.63 14.10 -3.46
N SER A 344 10.29 13.24 -2.70
CA SER A 344 10.16 11.79 -2.79
C SER A 344 10.28 11.15 -1.41
N ARG A 345 9.68 9.97 -1.24
CA ARG A 345 9.76 9.18 -0.01
C ARG A 345 9.85 7.70 -0.38
N GLY A 346 10.86 6.99 0.09
CA GLY A 346 10.98 5.54 -0.13
C GLY A 346 11.20 5.12 -1.58
N VAL A 347 11.74 6.00 -2.45
CA VAL A 347 11.91 5.66 -3.87
C VAL A 347 13.20 4.87 -4.08
N SER A 348 13.06 3.61 -4.47
CA SER A 348 14.16 2.69 -4.75
C SER A 348 14.60 2.75 -6.21
N GLY A 349 15.90 2.95 -6.44
CA GLY A 349 16.50 2.89 -7.78
C GLY A 349 16.59 1.45 -8.32
N PRO A 350 16.80 1.29 -9.64
CA PRO A 350 16.80 -0.02 -10.29
C PRO A 350 17.93 -0.94 -9.81
N GLY A 351 19.06 -0.38 -9.37
CA GLY A 351 20.21 -1.10 -8.82
C GLY A 351 20.18 -1.33 -7.30
N SER A 352 19.11 -0.92 -6.62
CA SER A 352 18.96 -1.01 -5.17
C SER A 352 17.96 -2.10 -4.77
N SER A 353 18.13 -2.68 -3.57
CA SER A 353 17.17 -3.65 -3.04
C SER A 353 15.85 -2.97 -2.72
N PHE A 354 14.77 -3.42 -3.37
CA PHE A 354 13.43 -2.85 -3.20
C PHE A 354 12.65 -3.55 -2.09
N LEU A 355 13.08 -3.31 -0.83
CA LEU A 355 12.49 -3.93 0.36
C LEU A 355 11.26 -3.18 0.90
N TYR A 356 11.15 -1.90 0.60
CA TYR A 356 10.06 -1.03 1.02
C TYR A 356 9.90 0.14 0.03
N GLY A 357 8.79 0.86 0.18
CA GLY A 357 8.53 2.10 -0.52
C GLY A 357 7.98 1.92 -1.94
N SER A 358 8.56 2.63 -2.90
CA SER A 358 8.10 2.66 -4.30
C SER A 358 9.25 2.58 -5.31
N ARG A 359 8.92 2.35 -6.58
CA ARG A 359 9.88 2.34 -7.69
C ARG A 359 9.36 3.16 -8.86
N VAL A 360 10.22 3.98 -9.45
CA VAL A 360 9.87 4.77 -10.64
C VAL A 360 9.92 3.87 -11.87
N LEU A 361 8.78 3.71 -12.54
CA LEU A 361 8.69 3.03 -13.84
C LEU A 361 8.53 4.01 -14.99
N ARG A 362 7.91 5.17 -14.74
CA ARG A 362 7.60 6.18 -15.76
C ARG A 362 7.84 7.58 -15.20
N ALA A 363 8.36 8.46 -16.03
CA ALA A 363 8.51 9.88 -15.72
C ALA A 363 7.81 10.70 -16.79
N ARG A 364 7.04 11.72 -16.37
CA ARG A 364 6.27 12.59 -17.26
C ARG A 364 6.49 14.04 -16.90
N THR A 365 6.53 14.90 -17.90
CA THR A 365 6.69 16.34 -17.71
C THR A 365 5.58 17.14 -18.35
N LEU A 366 5.37 18.33 -17.77
CA LEU A 366 4.63 19.43 -18.36
C LEU A 366 5.48 20.68 -18.27
N ASN A 367 5.65 21.36 -19.40
CA ASN A 367 6.38 22.61 -19.50
C ASN A 367 5.41 23.73 -19.92
N PHE A 368 5.52 24.86 -19.25
CA PHE A 368 4.71 26.05 -19.49
C PHE A 368 5.61 27.19 -19.98
N PRO A 369 5.21 27.96 -21.00
CA PRO A 369 6.02 29.09 -21.49
C PRO A 369 6.25 30.19 -20.45
N GLU A 370 5.29 30.35 -19.53
CA GLU A 370 5.33 31.29 -18.42
C GLU A 370 4.80 30.58 -17.16
N PRO A 371 5.09 31.10 -15.94
CA PRO A 371 4.56 30.55 -14.70
C PRO A 371 3.04 30.34 -14.76
N VAL A 372 2.62 29.09 -14.57
CA VAL A 372 1.26 28.67 -14.86
C VAL A 372 0.25 29.27 -13.87
N LYS A 373 -0.80 29.88 -14.43
CA LYS A 373 -1.98 30.31 -13.68
C LYS A 373 -3.10 29.30 -13.88
N LEU A 374 -3.44 28.62 -12.80
CA LEU A 374 -4.42 27.53 -12.82
C LEU A 374 -5.74 28.02 -12.25
N ARG A 375 -6.84 27.60 -12.88
CA ARG A 375 -8.20 27.80 -12.39
C ARG A 375 -8.66 26.63 -11.52
N GLU A 376 -8.31 25.42 -11.94
CA GLU A 376 -8.74 24.19 -11.30
C GLU A 376 -7.67 23.11 -11.44
N ILE A 377 -7.53 22.29 -10.39
CA ILE A 377 -6.77 21.05 -10.44
C ILE A 377 -7.73 19.91 -10.09
N SER A 378 -7.91 18.96 -10.99
CA SER A 378 -8.57 17.68 -10.73
C SER A 378 -7.51 16.62 -10.45
N VAL A 379 -7.55 16.00 -9.28
CA VAL A 379 -6.60 14.98 -8.82
C VAL A 379 -7.27 13.62 -8.94
N SER A 380 -6.67 12.69 -9.69
CA SER A 380 -7.14 11.32 -9.88
C SER A 380 -6.56 10.38 -8.81
N PHE A 381 -7.34 9.38 -8.41
CA PHE A 381 -6.97 8.43 -7.36
C PHE A 381 -7.15 6.99 -7.81
N ILE A 382 -6.24 6.12 -7.34
CA ILE A 382 -6.33 4.67 -7.48
C ILE A 382 -6.48 4.01 -6.11
N ASP A 383 -7.37 3.03 -6.03
CA ASP A 383 -7.60 2.25 -4.81
C ASP A 383 -6.77 0.96 -4.87
N THR A 384 -5.92 0.77 -3.86
CA THR A 384 -5.07 -0.42 -3.69
C THR A 384 -5.34 -1.06 -2.33
N ALA A 385 -4.80 -2.26 -2.07
CA ALA A 385 -4.93 -2.86 -0.75
C ALA A 385 -4.11 -2.14 0.34
N ALA A 386 -3.09 -1.34 -0.03
CA ALA A 386 -2.35 -0.47 0.89
C ALA A 386 -3.10 0.85 1.20
N GLY A 387 -4.16 1.16 0.46
CA GLY A 387 -4.92 2.40 0.57
C GLY A 387 -5.12 3.10 -0.76
N ARG A 388 -5.66 4.32 -0.69
CA ARG A 388 -5.92 5.19 -1.84
C ARG A 388 -4.72 6.12 -2.08
N PHE A 389 -4.27 6.22 -3.33
CA PHE A 389 -3.12 7.04 -3.71
C PHE A 389 -3.43 7.92 -4.92
N ILE A 390 -2.69 9.02 -5.07
CA ILE A 390 -2.80 9.90 -6.24
C ILE A 390 -2.21 9.17 -7.45
N SER A 391 -2.97 9.10 -8.55
CA SER A 391 -2.57 8.43 -9.80
C SER A 391 -2.20 9.39 -10.92
N GLY A 392 -2.75 10.61 -10.89
CA GLY A 392 -2.53 11.62 -11.92
C GLY A 392 -3.31 12.89 -11.66
N PHE A 393 -3.16 13.85 -12.56
CA PHE A 393 -3.72 15.19 -12.46
C PHE A 393 -4.29 15.63 -13.80
N ASN A 394 -5.33 16.46 -13.74
CA ASN A 394 -5.74 17.31 -14.84
C ASN A 394 -5.79 18.76 -14.35
N MET A 395 -4.93 19.60 -14.90
CA MET A 395 -4.79 21.01 -14.56
C MET A 395 -5.45 21.87 -15.64
N ILE A 396 -6.38 22.72 -15.25
CA ILE A 396 -7.06 23.65 -16.15
C ILE A 396 -6.49 25.05 -15.93
N ASP A 397 -5.90 25.62 -16.98
CA ASP A 397 -5.32 26.97 -16.92
C ASP A 397 -6.39 28.08 -17.07
N GLU A 398 -5.96 29.33 -16.93
CA GLU A 398 -6.84 30.51 -17.06
C GLU A 398 -7.51 30.63 -18.44
N HIS A 399 -6.97 29.97 -19.47
CA HIS A 399 -7.49 29.93 -20.83
C HIS A 399 -8.37 28.70 -21.10
N ASN A 400 -8.75 27.94 -20.08
CA ASN A 400 -9.49 26.67 -20.18
C ASN A 400 -8.75 25.55 -20.94
N ARG A 401 -7.42 25.61 -21.06
CA ARG A 401 -6.65 24.51 -21.64
C ARG A 401 -6.41 23.45 -20.57
N SER A 402 -6.59 22.19 -20.95
CA SER A 402 -6.43 21.02 -20.09
C SER A 402 -5.01 20.48 -20.22
N HIS A 403 -4.32 20.30 -19.10
CA HIS A 403 -2.97 19.76 -19.03
C HIS A 403 -2.99 18.52 -18.13
N VAL A 404 -2.92 17.33 -18.73
CA VAL A 404 -3.02 16.04 -18.03
C VAL A 404 -1.63 15.48 -17.76
N LEU A 405 -1.42 14.94 -16.56
CA LEU A 405 -0.17 14.35 -16.12
C LEU A 405 -0.42 13.07 -15.31
N GLY A 406 0.18 11.96 -15.72
CA GLY A 406 0.02 10.66 -15.05
C GLY A 406 -1.22 9.87 -15.51
N TYR A 407 -1.71 8.98 -14.64
CA TYR A 407 -2.87 8.13 -14.91
C TYR A 407 -4.17 8.86 -14.55
N HIS A 408 -4.92 9.24 -15.60
CA HIS A 408 -6.17 9.95 -15.45
C HIS A 408 -7.35 8.98 -15.29
N LEU A 409 -7.93 8.94 -14.08
CA LEU A 409 -9.05 8.08 -13.73
C LEU A 409 -10.31 8.93 -13.52
N GLU A 410 -11.14 9.06 -14.56
CA GLU A 410 -12.29 9.98 -14.59
C GLU A 410 -13.30 9.75 -13.45
N ASN A 411 -13.51 8.49 -13.06
CA ASN A 411 -14.51 8.11 -12.06
C ASN A 411 -14.05 8.32 -10.60
N ALA A 412 -12.79 8.70 -10.38
CA ALA A 412 -12.19 8.80 -9.06
C ALA A 412 -11.36 10.08 -8.93
N MET A 413 -12.02 11.24 -8.97
CA MET A 413 -11.36 12.55 -8.93
C MET A 413 -11.83 13.44 -7.78
N SER A 414 -10.89 14.23 -7.23
CA SER A 414 -11.19 15.35 -6.32
C SER A 414 -10.73 16.67 -6.94
N ARG A 415 -11.52 17.73 -6.76
CA ARG A 415 -11.24 19.05 -7.33
C ARG A 415 -10.65 20.00 -6.30
N ILE A 416 -9.65 20.76 -6.71
CA ILE A 416 -9.10 21.89 -5.98
C ILE A 416 -9.38 23.14 -6.82
N SER A 417 -10.20 24.05 -6.29
CA SER A 417 -10.48 25.34 -6.93
C SER A 417 -9.44 26.38 -6.54
N LEU A 418 -8.96 27.14 -7.52
CA LEU A 418 -7.94 28.15 -7.34
C LEU A 418 -8.51 29.56 -7.61
N PRO A 419 -8.08 30.60 -6.85
CA PRO A 419 -8.43 31.97 -7.16
C PRO A 419 -7.85 32.37 -8.52
N LEU A 420 -8.61 33.12 -9.31
CA LEU A 420 -8.14 33.62 -10.61
C LEU A 420 -7.07 34.71 -10.43
N GLY A 421 -6.01 34.64 -11.23
CA GLY A 421 -5.04 35.73 -11.41
C GLY A 421 -3.63 35.48 -10.89
N ASP A 422 -3.49 34.69 -9.82
CA ASP A 422 -2.20 34.41 -9.17
C ASP A 422 -1.66 33.03 -9.54
N PRO A 423 -0.37 32.91 -9.94
CA PRO A 423 0.25 31.62 -10.17
C PRO A 423 0.46 30.87 -8.85
N ILE A 424 0.33 29.55 -8.89
CA ILE A 424 0.68 28.71 -7.74
C ILE A 424 2.19 28.73 -7.53
N GLN A 425 2.63 28.80 -6.27
CA GLN A 425 4.04 28.81 -5.87
C GLN A 425 4.59 27.40 -5.63
N GLY A 426 3.76 26.36 -5.72
CA GLY A 426 4.18 25.02 -5.37
C GLY A 426 3.05 24.12 -4.90
N TRP A 427 3.46 23.02 -4.28
CA TRP A 427 2.56 22.04 -3.65
C TRP A 427 3.07 21.63 -2.29
N GLU A 428 2.15 21.23 -1.43
CA GLU A 428 2.45 20.42 -0.25
C GLU A 428 1.88 19.02 -0.46
N LEU A 429 2.71 18.01 -0.25
CA LEU A 429 2.39 16.60 -0.46
C LEU A 429 2.28 15.90 0.88
N ALA A 430 1.24 15.09 1.06
CA ALA A 430 1.15 14.12 2.14
C ALA A 430 1.60 12.76 1.60
N MET A 431 2.70 12.26 2.17
CA MET A 431 3.48 11.15 1.60
C MET A 431 3.47 9.96 2.54
N ASP A 432 2.94 8.85 2.05
CA ASP A 432 3.16 7.52 2.65
C ASP A 432 4.49 6.94 2.14
N LEU A 433 5.01 5.89 2.78
CA LEU A 433 6.19 5.19 2.26
C LEU A 433 5.91 4.63 0.86
N CYS A 434 4.69 4.15 0.60
CA CYS A 434 4.32 3.53 -0.65
C CYS A 434 3.93 4.52 -1.76
N GLY A 435 3.84 5.83 -1.51
CA GLY A 435 3.49 6.83 -2.52
C GLY A 435 2.78 8.07 -1.96
N VAL A 436 2.28 8.93 -2.86
CA VAL A 436 1.61 10.17 -2.47
C VAL A 436 0.11 9.94 -2.25
N LYS A 437 -0.40 10.33 -1.08
CA LYS A 437 -1.81 10.14 -0.70
C LYS A 437 -2.65 11.42 -0.74
N GLY A 438 -2.01 12.57 -0.57
CA GLY A 438 -2.69 13.86 -0.57
C GLY A 438 -1.84 14.98 -1.15
N ILE A 439 -2.51 15.98 -1.69
CA ILE A 439 -1.86 17.18 -2.25
C ILE A 439 -2.70 18.43 -1.97
N ALA A 440 -2.00 19.53 -1.69
CA ALA A 440 -2.56 20.87 -1.68
C ALA A 440 -1.66 21.81 -2.49
N ALA A 441 -2.25 22.72 -3.26
CA ALA A 441 -1.49 23.80 -3.90
C ALA A 441 -1.12 24.90 -2.88
N VAL A 442 0.09 25.44 -3.02
CA VAL A 442 0.64 26.54 -2.22
C VAL A 442 0.42 27.86 -2.97
N ARG A 443 -0.22 28.83 -2.31
CA ARG A 443 -0.52 30.15 -2.87
C ARG A 443 0.65 31.14 -2.71
N SER A 444 0.52 32.28 -3.37
CA SER A 444 1.45 33.42 -3.32
C SER A 444 1.71 33.92 -1.89
N ASP A 445 0.68 33.93 -1.05
CA ASP A 445 0.74 34.31 0.37
C ASP A 445 1.29 33.19 1.28
N GLY A 446 1.64 32.04 0.73
CA GLY A 446 2.10 30.86 1.48
C GLY A 446 0.98 30.00 2.07
N THR A 447 -0.29 30.39 1.93
CA THR A 447 -1.42 29.59 2.42
C THR A 447 -1.67 28.38 1.52
N LEU A 448 -2.21 27.33 2.11
CA LEU A 448 -2.60 26.12 1.40
C LEU A 448 -4.05 26.22 0.92
N THR A 449 -4.30 25.59 -0.22
CA THR A 449 -5.66 25.24 -0.64
C THR A 449 -6.22 24.08 0.18
N SER A 450 -7.49 23.72 -0.05
CA SER A 450 -8.04 22.47 0.47
C SER A 450 -7.26 21.27 -0.06
N TRP A 451 -7.00 20.29 0.81
CA TRP A 451 -6.38 19.04 0.42
C TRP A 451 -7.29 18.23 -0.51
N ALA A 452 -6.70 17.68 -1.57
CA ALA A 452 -7.26 16.54 -2.28
C ALA A 452 -6.57 15.27 -1.80
N GLY A 453 -7.34 14.31 -1.28
CA GLY A 453 -6.81 13.06 -0.70
C GLY A 453 -6.60 13.12 0.82
N GLU A 454 -5.81 12.19 1.34
CA GLU A 454 -5.54 12.02 2.77
C GLU A 454 -4.31 12.84 3.19
N SER A 455 -4.42 13.64 4.26
CA SER A 455 -3.33 14.48 4.78
C SER A 455 -3.12 14.42 6.29
N ALA A 456 -4.03 13.75 7.02
CA ALA A 456 -3.92 13.54 8.46
C ALA A 456 -2.91 12.42 8.74
N ASP A 457 -2.15 12.56 9.82
CA ASP A 457 -1.21 11.53 10.33
C ASP A 457 -0.20 11.01 9.29
N LEU A 458 0.10 11.84 8.28
CA LEU A 458 1.05 11.54 7.22
C LEU A 458 2.16 12.59 7.18
N PRO A 459 3.42 12.18 6.99
CA PRO A 459 4.50 13.11 6.74
C PRO A 459 4.26 13.98 5.51
N ARG A 460 4.71 15.24 5.58
CA ARG A 460 4.46 16.26 4.57
C ARG A 460 5.75 16.84 4.02
N TRP A 461 5.75 17.09 2.71
CA TRP A 461 6.84 17.79 2.03
C TRP A 461 6.28 18.98 1.28
N ARG A 462 6.80 20.19 1.54
CA ARG A 462 6.42 21.41 0.81
C ARG A 462 7.39 21.71 -0.32
N LEU A 463 6.95 21.49 -1.56
CA LEU A 463 7.62 21.92 -2.78
C LEU A 463 7.23 23.36 -3.14
N LYS A 464 7.68 24.34 -2.35
CA LYS A 464 7.49 25.77 -2.61
C LYS A 464 8.77 26.40 -3.17
N GLY A 465 8.61 27.37 -4.06
CA GLY A 465 9.67 28.27 -4.54
C GLY A 465 9.12 29.69 -4.66
N SER A 466 9.97 30.71 -4.80
CA SER A 466 9.50 32.10 -4.75
C SER A 466 8.79 32.56 -6.03
N GLN A 467 8.99 31.83 -7.13
CA GLN A 467 8.33 32.09 -8.41
C GLN A 467 7.27 31.03 -8.67
N GLY A 468 6.30 31.39 -9.51
CA GLY A 468 5.31 30.45 -9.98
C GLY A 468 5.94 29.30 -10.78
N ILE A 469 5.17 28.24 -10.99
CA ILE A 469 5.68 26.99 -11.55
C ILE A 469 5.73 27.07 -13.08
N SER A 470 6.90 26.83 -13.67
CA SER A 470 7.08 26.81 -15.14
C SER A 470 7.26 25.40 -15.71
N ALA A 471 7.70 24.45 -14.90
CA ALA A 471 7.85 23.06 -15.30
C ALA A 471 7.51 22.11 -14.14
N VAL A 472 6.90 20.98 -14.48
CA VAL A 472 6.51 19.93 -13.54
C VAL A 472 7.04 18.62 -14.06
N LYS A 473 7.70 17.85 -13.20
CA LYS A 473 8.03 16.45 -13.45
C LYS A 473 7.29 15.60 -12.44
N ALA A 474 6.59 14.59 -12.90
CA ALA A 474 5.94 13.59 -12.05
C ALA A 474 6.47 12.20 -12.40
N GLU A 475 6.82 11.46 -11.38
CA GLU A 475 7.36 10.11 -11.48
C GLU A 475 6.34 9.13 -10.90
N PHE A 476 6.08 8.06 -11.64
CA PHE A 476 5.03 7.10 -11.38
C PHE A 476 5.59 5.68 -11.35
N ASP A 477 4.99 4.85 -10.50
CA ASP A 477 5.05 3.40 -10.68
C ASP A 477 3.97 2.97 -11.71
N ALA A 478 3.56 1.70 -11.75
CA ALA A 478 2.51 1.26 -12.68
C ALA A 478 1.09 1.75 -12.33
N LEU A 479 0.88 2.28 -11.13
CA LEU A 479 -0.43 2.59 -10.55
C LEU A 479 -0.57 4.06 -10.14
N LYS A 480 0.48 4.64 -9.56
CA LYS A 480 0.39 5.84 -8.72
C LYS A 480 1.64 6.71 -8.76
N LEU A 481 1.48 7.94 -8.30
CA LEU A 481 2.53 8.94 -8.14
C LEU A 481 3.44 8.58 -6.96
N VAL A 482 4.74 8.57 -7.21
CA VAL A 482 5.77 8.22 -6.21
C VAL A 482 6.70 9.38 -5.91
N SER A 483 6.81 10.34 -6.83
CA SER A 483 7.66 11.52 -6.69
C SER A 483 7.13 12.65 -7.58
N LEU A 484 7.24 13.88 -7.09
CA LEU A 484 6.85 15.09 -7.80
C LEU A 484 7.98 16.10 -7.72
N SER A 485 8.23 16.81 -8.83
CA SER A 485 9.24 17.85 -8.90
C SER A 485 8.70 19.08 -9.60
N ARG A 486 9.30 20.22 -9.27
CA ARG A 486 9.15 21.49 -9.98
C ARG A 486 10.49 22.03 -10.45
N ASP A 487 10.43 23.02 -11.33
CA ASP A 487 11.57 23.85 -11.72
C ASP A 487 12.31 24.44 -10.48
N LYS A 488 13.62 24.21 -10.41
CA LYS A 488 14.51 24.68 -9.33
C LYS A 488 15.14 26.02 -9.72
N LEU A 489 15.07 26.98 -8.80
CA LEU A 489 15.74 28.27 -8.94
C LEU A 489 16.95 28.33 -8.00
N PRO A 490 18.11 28.87 -8.44
CA PRO A 490 19.29 28.99 -7.60
C PRO A 490 19.03 29.88 -6.38
N ASN A 491 19.57 29.49 -5.23
CA ASN A 491 19.63 30.24 -3.95
C ASN A 491 18.32 30.36 -3.12
N GLN A 492 17.37 29.43 -3.22
CA GLN A 492 16.07 29.54 -2.51
C GLN A 492 15.76 28.40 -1.52
N GLU A 493 16.71 27.52 -1.25
CA GLU A 493 16.43 26.31 -0.48
C GLU A 493 16.57 26.54 1.02
N THR A 494 15.43 26.75 1.67
CA THR A 494 15.29 26.61 3.12
C THR A 494 15.03 25.15 3.46
N TRP A 495 15.54 24.66 4.60
CA TRP A 495 15.25 23.31 5.11
C TRP A 495 13.76 22.98 5.12
N LEU A 496 12.93 23.99 5.34
CA LEU A 496 11.48 23.87 5.32
C LEU A 496 10.93 23.19 4.06
N ASN A 497 11.51 23.50 2.90
CA ASN A 497 11.03 23.02 1.60
C ASN A 497 11.83 21.81 1.07
N ASN A 498 12.90 21.41 1.74
CA ASN A 498 13.82 20.34 1.31
C ASN A 498 13.72 19.07 2.18
N CYS A 499 12.88 19.08 3.21
CA CYS A 499 12.76 17.96 4.14
C CYS A 499 11.33 17.43 4.19
N LEU A 500 11.23 16.15 4.56
CA LEU A 500 9.98 15.52 4.94
C LEU A 500 9.70 15.81 6.43
N TRP A 501 8.57 16.42 6.74
CA TRP A 501 8.19 16.83 8.10
C TRP A 501 7.02 16.02 8.65
N TYR A 502 6.94 15.86 9.96
CA TYR A 502 5.78 15.29 10.64
C TYR A 502 5.47 16.07 11.94
N PRO A 503 4.20 16.30 12.29
CA PRO A 503 2.98 15.98 11.52
C PRO A 503 2.70 16.97 10.36
N GLU A 504 3.26 18.17 10.41
CA GLU A 504 3.07 19.20 9.39
C GLU A 504 4.36 19.95 9.09
N VAL A 505 4.39 20.62 7.93
CA VAL A 505 5.51 21.49 7.57
C VAL A 505 5.46 22.74 8.46
N PRO A 506 6.54 23.06 9.20
CA PRO A 506 6.54 24.22 10.09
C PRO A 506 6.27 25.56 9.38
N ASN A 507 5.91 26.59 10.15
CA ASN A 507 5.69 27.92 9.59
C ASN A 507 6.99 28.58 9.10
N GLU A 508 6.87 29.47 8.12
CA GLU A 508 7.99 30.27 7.64
C GLU A 508 8.50 31.22 8.73
N GLY A 509 9.81 31.52 8.71
CA GLY A 509 10.45 32.40 9.69
C GLY A 509 11.01 31.70 10.93
N LEU A 510 10.80 30.38 11.08
CA LEU A 510 11.44 29.60 12.13
C LEU A 510 12.93 29.39 11.85
N LEU A 511 13.75 29.63 12.88
CA LEU A 511 15.19 29.41 12.83
C LEU A 511 15.50 28.03 13.43
N PHE A 512 15.98 27.12 12.60
CA PHE A 512 16.45 25.81 13.04
C PHE A 512 17.92 25.90 13.44
N ASN A 513 18.19 26.05 14.74
CA ASN A 513 19.54 25.96 15.29
C ASN A 513 19.92 24.49 15.52
N GLY A 514 20.35 23.81 14.46
CA GLY A 514 21.19 22.61 14.56
C GLY A 514 22.66 23.02 14.51
N SER A 515 23.56 22.23 15.09
CA SER A 515 25.00 22.43 14.94
C SER A 515 25.37 22.67 13.48
N LYS A 516 26.26 23.66 13.24
CA LYS A 516 26.71 24.08 11.90
C LYS A 516 27.02 22.85 11.01
N GLY A 517 26.20 22.61 9.99
CA GLY A 517 26.48 21.64 8.92
C GLY A 517 25.69 20.33 8.93
N ASP A 518 24.76 20.12 9.86
CA ASP A 518 24.00 18.87 9.97
C ASP A 518 22.60 18.99 9.33
N GLU A 519 22.52 19.09 7.99
CA GLU A 519 21.28 18.73 7.29
C GLU A 519 20.87 17.33 7.81
N PRO A 520 19.61 17.10 8.25
CA PRO A 520 19.20 15.77 8.67
C PRO A 520 19.54 14.83 7.54
N ARG A 521 20.47 13.89 7.79
CA ARG A 521 20.93 13.00 6.73
C ARG A 521 19.68 12.36 6.14
N ALA A 522 19.58 12.35 4.82
CA ALA A 522 18.61 11.54 4.10
C ALA A 522 18.90 10.02 4.25
N GLU A 523 19.53 9.62 5.35
CA GLU A 523 19.64 8.24 5.76
C GLU A 523 18.23 7.85 6.21
N TYR A 524 17.59 7.05 5.35
CA TYR A 524 16.26 6.49 5.55
C TYR A 524 15.11 7.49 5.27
N SER A 525 14.04 7.00 4.66
CA SER A 525 12.82 7.75 4.27
C SER A 525 11.94 8.18 5.46
N LEU A 526 12.59 8.54 6.57
CA LEU A 526 11.98 8.93 7.83
C LEU A 526 11.80 10.46 7.89
N PRO A 527 10.68 10.95 8.44
CA PRO A 527 10.43 12.38 8.56
C PRO A 527 11.18 13.00 9.74
N VAL A 528 11.48 14.29 9.61
CA VAL A 528 11.82 15.15 10.73
C VAL A 528 10.53 15.39 11.53
N THR A 529 10.47 14.84 12.73
CA THR A 529 9.32 15.01 13.62
C THR A 529 9.50 16.29 14.42
N THR A 530 8.46 17.12 14.48
CA THR A 530 8.47 18.39 15.19
C THR A 530 7.39 18.44 16.26
N VAL A 531 7.70 19.08 17.37
CA VAL A 531 6.74 19.50 18.39
C VAL A 531 6.92 21.00 18.60
N LEU A 532 5.91 21.77 18.23
CA LEU A 532 5.83 23.20 18.55
C LEU A 532 5.03 23.35 19.85
N PHE A 533 5.67 23.87 20.90
CA PHE A 533 5.08 23.99 22.24
C PHE A 533 3.82 24.86 22.25
N GLY A 534 3.76 25.83 21.35
CA GLY A 534 2.59 26.68 21.20
C GLY A 534 1.50 26.14 20.27
N GLY A 535 1.73 25.00 19.61
CA GLY A 535 1.02 24.68 18.37
C GLY A 535 1.42 25.64 17.23
N SER A 536 0.74 25.51 16.08
CA SER A 536 1.04 26.30 14.88
C SER A 536 0.74 27.79 15.02
N ASP A 537 -0.10 28.19 15.97
CA ASP A 537 -0.49 29.58 16.23
C ASP A 537 0.00 30.13 17.58
N GLY A 538 0.81 29.36 18.32
CA GLY A 538 1.44 29.79 19.56
C GLY A 538 0.56 29.74 20.82
N ARG A 539 -0.71 29.35 20.72
CA ARG A 539 -1.71 29.45 21.79
C ARG A 539 -1.43 28.59 23.02
N TYR A 540 -0.74 27.47 22.85
CA TYR A 540 -0.49 26.52 23.95
C TYR A 540 0.84 26.78 24.68
N MET A 541 1.58 27.82 24.30
CA MET A 541 2.95 28.04 24.78
C MET A 541 2.98 28.27 26.30
N SER A 542 1.99 28.99 26.84
CA SER A 542 1.85 29.23 28.28
C SER A 542 1.22 28.06 29.03
N GLN A 543 0.77 27.02 28.31
CA GLN A 543 0.13 25.84 28.91
C GLN A 543 1.13 24.71 29.12
N LEU A 544 2.33 24.75 28.53
CA LEU A 544 3.37 23.75 28.78
C LEU A 544 3.77 23.80 30.26
N SER A 545 3.56 22.69 30.97
CA SER A 545 3.76 22.57 32.42
C SER A 545 4.94 21.70 32.80
N GLU A 546 5.32 20.73 31.96
CA GLU A 546 6.43 19.81 32.25
C GLU A 546 7.00 19.21 30.96
N ILE A 547 8.31 18.98 30.94
CA ILE A 547 9.01 18.20 29.92
C ILE A 547 9.59 16.96 30.60
N VAL A 548 9.25 15.77 30.11
CA VAL A 548 9.74 14.49 30.62
C VAL A 548 10.65 13.86 29.60
N ILE A 549 11.83 13.45 30.02
CA ILE A 549 12.82 12.84 29.14
C ILE A 549 12.92 11.36 29.49
N TRP A 550 12.68 10.53 28.49
CA TRP A 550 12.71 9.09 28.60
C TRP A 550 14.09 8.57 28.18
N VAL A 551 14.77 7.95 29.13
CA VAL A 551 16.08 7.33 28.92
C VAL A 551 15.91 5.82 29.07
N PHE A 552 16.23 5.10 28.00
CA PHE A 552 16.32 3.65 28.01
C PHE A 552 17.73 3.23 28.47
N ASP A 553 17.76 2.34 29.47
CA ASP A 553 18.98 1.86 30.12
C ASP A 553 19.80 3.02 30.74
N ILE A 554 21.07 3.20 30.35
CA ILE A 554 21.98 4.18 31.00
C ILE A 554 22.29 5.39 30.10
N CYS A 555 22.10 5.27 28.79
CA CYS A 555 22.62 6.26 27.84
C CYS A 555 21.77 6.54 26.59
N HIS A 556 20.64 5.86 26.39
CA HIS A 556 19.85 6.02 25.18
C HIS A 556 18.67 6.95 25.43
N LEU A 557 18.72 8.16 24.86
CA LEU A 557 17.56 9.03 24.79
C LEU A 557 16.52 8.37 23.87
N ALA A 558 15.48 7.79 24.46
CA ALA A 558 14.45 7.07 23.73
C ALA A 558 13.36 8.01 23.22
N GLY A 559 13.02 9.02 24.02
CA GLY A 559 12.03 10.03 23.67
C GLY A 559 11.91 11.16 24.68
N ILE A 560 11.10 12.15 24.34
CA ILE A 560 10.78 13.32 25.15
C ILE A 560 9.27 13.51 25.09
N GLU A 561 8.64 13.69 26.24
CA GLU A 561 7.21 13.94 26.40
C GLU A 561 7.00 15.38 26.89
N PHE A 562 5.96 16.02 26.38
CA PHE A 562 5.60 17.40 26.68
C PHE A 562 4.22 17.40 27.30
N HIS A 563 4.14 17.82 28.56
CA HIS A 563 2.91 17.86 29.33
C HIS A 563 2.39 19.28 29.40
N TYR A 564 1.09 19.42 29.17
CA TYR A 564 0.36 20.66 29.24
C TYR A 564 -0.60 20.64 30.42
N ILE A 565 -0.97 21.83 30.89
CA ILE A 565 -1.98 22.02 31.94
C ILE A 565 -3.28 21.26 31.58
N ASP A 566 -3.67 21.30 30.31
CA ASP A 566 -4.70 20.42 29.76
C ASP A 566 -4.05 19.21 29.08
N SER A 567 -4.16 18.06 29.74
CA SER A 567 -3.57 16.80 29.31
C SER A 567 -4.01 16.34 27.91
N SER A 568 -5.11 16.87 27.35
CA SER A 568 -5.51 16.53 25.97
C SER A 568 -4.53 17.05 24.92
N HIS A 569 -3.62 17.96 25.28
CA HIS A 569 -2.61 18.52 24.40
C HIS A 569 -1.23 17.87 24.57
N ASN A 570 -1.10 16.91 25.48
CA ASN A 570 0.16 16.20 25.69
C ASN A 570 0.65 15.56 24.38
N CYS A 571 1.95 15.66 24.13
CA CYS A 571 2.57 15.15 22.92
C CYS A 571 3.99 14.66 23.18
N GLN A 572 4.59 13.97 22.21
CA GLN A 572 5.90 13.35 22.40
C GLN A 572 6.76 13.40 21.12
N LEU A 573 8.07 13.33 21.33
CA LEU A 573 9.09 13.05 20.33
C LEU A 573 9.75 11.71 20.67
N GLY A 574 9.85 10.81 19.69
CA GLY A 574 10.44 9.48 19.93
C GLY A 574 9.53 8.53 20.70
N TYR A 575 10.15 7.57 21.37
CA TYR A 575 9.46 6.52 22.13
C TYR A 575 9.38 6.88 23.61
N VAL A 576 8.19 6.71 24.19
CA VAL A 576 7.94 6.85 25.64
C VAL A 576 7.70 5.47 26.25
N GLY A 577 8.08 5.30 27.50
CA GLY A 577 7.99 4.03 28.19
C GLY A 577 6.62 3.76 28.83
N PRO A 578 6.46 2.60 29.49
CA PRO A 578 7.49 1.57 29.73
C PRO A 578 7.91 0.84 28.44
N PHE A 579 9.21 0.57 28.28
CA PHE A 579 9.75 0.00 27.05
C PHE A 579 9.62 -1.54 27.06
N GLU A 580 8.58 -2.06 26.38
CA GLU A 580 8.33 -3.50 26.24
C GLU A 580 9.41 -4.23 25.39
N GLU A 581 9.33 -5.57 25.32
CA GLU A 581 10.22 -6.42 24.49
C GLU A 581 10.34 -5.97 23.03
N ASN A 582 9.31 -5.30 22.52
CA ASN A 582 9.25 -4.84 21.13
C ASN A 582 9.97 -3.50 20.89
N TYR A 583 10.52 -2.85 21.92
CA TYR A 583 11.29 -1.60 21.75
C TYR A 583 12.54 -1.86 20.89
N PRO A 584 12.75 -1.13 19.77
CA PRO A 584 13.86 -1.39 18.84
C PRO A 584 15.24 -1.40 19.51
N GLY A 585 15.45 -0.50 20.48
CA GLY A 585 16.71 -0.41 21.22
C GLY A 585 17.02 -1.65 22.06
N ARG A 586 16.02 -2.42 22.50
CA ARG A 586 16.19 -3.56 23.43
C ARG A 586 16.99 -4.72 22.83
N ARG A 587 17.05 -4.85 21.51
CA ARG A 587 17.79 -5.94 20.81
C ARG A 587 19.29 -5.96 21.12
N ASN A 588 19.85 -4.85 21.59
CA ASN A 588 21.27 -4.70 21.86
C ASN A 588 21.63 -4.71 23.37
N PHE A 589 20.64 -4.85 24.28
CA PHE A 589 20.85 -4.76 25.72
C PHE A 589 20.29 -5.99 26.46
N THR A 590 20.84 -6.29 27.62
CA THR A 590 20.42 -7.44 28.45
C THR A 590 19.06 -7.19 29.11
N ASP A 591 18.39 -8.26 29.55
CA ASP A 591 17.05 -8.25 30.17
C ASP A 591 16.92 -7.40 31.44
N ASN A 592 18.03 -6.90 32.00
CA ASN A 592 18.08 -6.09 33.23
C ASN A 592 18.19 -4.58 32.96
N SER A 593 17.74 -4.10 31.80
CA SER A 593 17.69 -2.66 31.50
C SER A 593 16.69 -1.94 32.42
N TYR A 594 17.11 -0.79 32.97
CA TYR A 594 16.26 0.05 33.81
C TYR A 594 15.77 1.25 33.00
N ASP A 595 14.45 1.39 32.88
CA ASP A 595 13.84 2.58 32.32
C ASP A 595 13.96 3.72 33.34
N SER A 596 14.43 4.89 32.91
CA SER A 596 14.48 6.07 33.78
C SER A 596 13.90 7.28 33.09
N THR A 597 13.31 8.16 33.90
CA THR A 597 12.76 9.43 33.44
C THR A 597 13.41 10.59 34.17
N VAL A 598 13.70 11.67 33.45
CA VAL A 598 14.09 12.95 34.04
C VAL A 598 13.02 13.96 33.68
N SER A 599 12.34 14.54 34.69
CA SER A 599 11.31 15.54 34.44
C SER A 599 11.75 16.94 34.85
N PHE A 600 11.28 17.92 34.07
CA PHE A 600 11.59 19.33 34.20
C PHE A 600 10.27 20.10 34.24
N PRO A 601 9.82 20.56 35.43
CA PRO A 601 8.64 21.41 35.51
C PRO A 601 8.91 22.77 34.85
N ILE A 602 7.90 23.30 34.18
CA ILE A 602 7.91 24.61 33.52
C ILE A 602 6.68 25.36 34.00
N ASP A 603 6.88 26.53 34.61
CA ASP A 603 5.79 27.42 34.99
C ASP A 603 5.40 28.33 33.81
N GLY A 604 4.84 27.70 32.77
CA GLY A 604 4.45 28.36 31.52
C GLY A 604 3.44 29.50 31.73
N ALA A 605 2.51 29.35 32.69
CA ALA A 605 1.48 30.34 32.98
C ALA A 605 2.04 31.60 33.65
N SER A 606 3.12 31.47 34.43
CA SER A 606 3.84 32.60 35.04
C SER A 606 4.87 33.26 34.11
N GLY A 607 4.96 32.81 32.86
CA GLY A 607 5.79 33.43 31.82
C GLY A 607 7.22 32.91 31.75
N GLU A 608 7.51 31.74 32.33
CA GLU A 608 8.78 31.06 32.10
C GLU A 608 8.98 30.78 30.60
N ARG A 609 10.22 30.97 30.12
CA ARG A 609 10.59 30.77 28.72
C ARG A 609 11.83 29.89 28.63
N LEU A 610 11.75 28.87 27.79
CA LEU A 610 12.89 28.03 27.44
C LEU A 610 13.94 28.87 26.71
N SER A 611 15.11 29.00 27.32
CA SER A 611 16.27 29.73 26.78
C SER A 611 17.39 28.81 26.27
N GLY A 612 17.37 27.55 26.71
CA GLY A 612 18.25 26.46 26.29
C GLY A 612 17.93 25.20 27.07
N ILE A 613 18.30 24.04 26.52
CA ILE A 613 18.23 22.74 27.19
C ILE A 613 19.65 22.17 27.20
N ASP A 614 20.13 21.78 28.38
CA ASP A 614 21.41 21.07 28.56
C ASP A 614 21.12 19.74 29.25
N LEU A 615 21.40 18.64 28.56
CA LEU A 615 21.11 17.29 29.04
C LEU A 615 22.37 16.67 29.62
N ARG A 616 22.41 16.56 30.94
CA ARG A 616 23.46 15.85 31.67
C ARG A 616 22.86 14.62 32.33
N THR A 617 23.42 13.46 32.02
CA THR A 617 22.97 12.21 32.63
C THR A 617 23.47 12.06 34.06
N ASN A 618 22.79 11.20 34.83
CA ASN A 618 22.96 10.95 36.27
C ASN A 618 24.34 10.42 36.71
N LEU A 619 25.33 10.32 35.81
CA LEU A 619 26.69 9.86 36.13
C LEU A 619 27.77 10.95 36.04
N ASP A 620 27.41 12.22 35.84
CA ASP A 620 28.37 13.32 35.59
C ASP A 620 29.29 13.04 34.37
N ARG A 621 28.81 12.15 33.48
CA ARG A 621 29.50 11.71 32.28
C ARG A 621 28.88 12.37 31.05
N THR A 622 29.73 12.96 30.22
CA THR A 622 29.38 13.43 28.89
C THR A 622 29.08 12.20 28.02
N ILE A 623 27.80 11.95 27.73
CA ILE A 623 27.40 10.86 26.85
C ILE A 623 27.54 11.34 25.40
N ARG A 624 28.35 10.65 24.61
CA ARG A 624 28.38 10.77 23.15
C ARG A 624 27.45 9.69 22.62
N THR A 625 26.37 10.09 21.94
CA THR A 625 25.48 9.15 21.25
C THR A 625 25.06 9.71 19.88
N PRO A 626 24.90 8.85 18.85
CA PRO A 626 25.23 7.43 18.81
C PRO A 626 26.46 7.23 17.93
N ASP A 627 27.55 6.78 18.52
CA ASP A 627 28.51 6.02 17.75
C ASP A 627 28.72 4.69 18.47
N TYR A 628 28.38 3.64 17.73
CA TYR A 628 29.29 2.53 17.47
C TYR A 628 30.73 2.74 18.02
N PRO A 629 31.46 1.68 18.43
CA PRO A 629 32.81 1.79 19.02
C PRO A 629 33.91 2.42 18.12
N TYR A 630 33.58 2.95 16.94
CA TYR A 630 34.42 3.79 16.09
C TYR A 630 33.65 5.06 15.72
N GLY A 631 33.86 6.17 16.44
CA GLY A 631 32.84 7.22 16.54
C GLY A 631 33.21 8.65 16.19
N THR A 632 32.76 9.64 16.97
CA THR A 632 33.11 11.06 16.81
C THR A 632 33.12 11.80 18.16
N ASP A 633 34.08 12.73 18.31
CA ASP A 633 34.41 13.40 19.57
C ASP A 633 33.44 14.53 20.00
N LYS A 634 32.30 14.72 19.33
CA LYS A 634 31.44 15.91 19.51
C LYS A 634 30.52 15.73 20.73
N GLY A 635 30.80 16.45 21.82
CA GLY A 635 29.93 16.52 22.99
C GLY A 635 28.64 17.32 22.73
N TRP A 636 27.70 17.28 23.69
CA TRP A 636 26.46 18.04 23.69
C TRP A 636 26.70 19.52 23.39
N THR A 637 25.89 20.10 22.48
CA THR A 637 25.96 21.51 22.10
C THR A 637 24.80 22.27 22.74
N THR A 638 25.11 23.30 23.53
CA THR A 638 24.07 24.19 24.05
C THR A 638 23.47 25.02 22.91
N VAL A 639 22.17 24.85 22.65
CA VAL A 639 21.42 25.74 21.76
C VAL A 639 21.03 26.99 22.55
N ARG A 640 21.66 28.12 22.25
CA ARG A 640 21.31 29.43 22.83
C ARG A 640 20.53 30.26 21.81
N GLY A 641 19.33 30.69 22.18
CA GLY A 641 18.58 31.68 21.42
C GLY A 641 19.18 33.07 21.61
N ASN A 642 20.13 33.49 20.78
CA ASN A 642 20.67 34.85 20.82
C ASN A 642 19.58 35.86 20.37
N GLY A 643 18.77 36.34 21.32
CA GLY A 643 17.65 37.26 21.04
C GLY A 643 16.42 36.60 20.42
N SER A 644 16.37 35.27 20.34
CA SER A 644 15.26 34.49 19.77
C SER A 644 14.67 33.55 20.83
N GLN A 645 13.36 33.33 20.80
CA GLN A 645 12.65 32.44 21.73
C GLN A 645 12.63 31.00 21.19
N ILE A 646 12.91 30.02 22.05
CA ILE A 646 12.70 28.59 21.72
C ILE A 646 11.20 28.32 21.82
N ILE A 647 10.61 27.85 20.71
CA ILE A 647 9.15 27.59 20.63
C ILE A 647 8.81 26.13 20.33
N GLY A 648 9.82 25.26 20.20
CA GLY A 648 9.62 23.86 19.88
C GLY A 648 10.92 23.07 19.78
N MET A 649 10.80 21.77 19.54
CA MET A 649 11.87 20.82 19.32
C MET A 649 11.60 19.97 18.08
N PHE A 650 12.66 19.43 17.49
CA PHE A 650 12.56 18.49 16.39
C PHE A 650 13.57 17.36 16.54
N ALA A 651 13.26 16.20 15.95
CA ALA A 651 14.13 15.04 15.95
C ALA A 651 13.96 14.22 14.67
N THR A 652 15.03 13.58 14.23
CA THR A 652 14.96 12.46 13.28
C THR A 652 15.08 11.17 14.07
N LEU A 653 14.19 10.22 13.79
CA LEU A 653 14.36 8.85 14.28
C LEU A 653 15.51 8.23 13.49
N ASN A 654 16.51 7.70 14.18
CA ASN A 654 17.58 6.89 13.60
C ASN A 654 17.32 5.40 13.85
#